data_AF-A0A3E5DLA4-F1
#
_entry.id   AF-A0A3E5DLA4-F1
#
_cell.length_a   1.000
_cell.length_b   1.000
_cell.length_c   1.000
_cell.angle_alpha   90.00
_cell.angle_beta   90.00
_cell.angle_gamma   90.00
#
_symmetry.space_group_name_H-M   'P 1'
#
loop_
_entity.id
_entity.type
_entity.pdbx_description
1 polymer ?
#
loop_
_entity_poly.entity_id
_entity_poly.type
_entity_poly.pdbx_seq_one_letter_code
_entity_poly.pdbx_strand_id
1 'polypeptide(L)'
;MKKFFKTLLVALLLIPTCAWADNGWNDAEYQRIEQSIQLPNIKQATKKYVISAYGAKQNASAAQNQKAINKLIALVSKKGGGTVVIPKGTWRTGAIEMKSFVELNLEEGAVLQFAFEPKLYPLVRTAWEGLACWNYSPCIYAYKVSDIAITGRGTIDGGGNNDTWWQWNGNPHFGYKEGVTKEHQKMGSRARLQKMAEDGVPFDERKFGMGQGLRPQLVNFVRSERILIKDVKMINSPFWVMHPLLCKDITVDGVTVWNEGPNGDGCDPEACENVLIQNCIFHTGDDCIAIKSGRNNDGRLWNKPSKNIIIRNCRMEDGHGGVVIGSEISGGCENVYAENCEMDSPHLERILRIKTNNCRGGLIQNIHMRKVTVGQCKEAVLKINLDYEPREACYRGFEPTVRNVSMEDVTCQKSNYGVLIIGGNKVENVYDIHVKNCKFDGVIKQPTKVTGKTRNVKFDNLIINGSLVLNKEDRPYQTYSEWLTHSEMQRVPQSYLLDFSKKPKWSYVMGIEMEGMLDTYLHYKGGKSTFKGADAEANNEAIINYLKEYPAKMIDEKGNITGYKYEDFNLDNVRTAKFILRMHNLFPSKSSELALKTLFKQLQNQPRTKEGVYWHKAIYANQVWLDGIFMGLPFYCNYAVQNLKPKKAKKILDDAVDQIVKTDLRTYDEKTQLWKHAWDETHSQFWANKEDGKSQHTWARALGWYVMAMTECLDAMPEDYARRGEIITLLNKAMKSVVKYQDKKTGVWYDVMDVKDPRNYLESTASSMFAYVLLKGYRKGYLGKEYQEAGIKAYEGILNNFIKVNPDKTISLTRCCAVSGLGPGPGPYVKKPNYKRDGSFNYYMSEPIRDNDAKGVGPFIWASLEMEMQGLNK
;
A
#
# COMPACT_ATOMS: atom_id res chain seq x y z
N MET A 1 12.34 29.69 57.62
CA MET A 1 12.30 28.20 57.66
C MET A 1 10.96 27.73 58.22
N LYS A 2 10.35 26.70 57.61
CA LYS A 2 9.22 25.87 58.11
C LYS A 2 7.73 26.25 57.85
N LYS A 3 7.37 27.19 56.96
CA LYS A 3 5.95 27.31 56.54
C LYS A 3 5.64 27.48 55.04
N PHE A 4 6.65 27.51 54.16
CA PHE A 4 6.45 27.65 52.71
C PHE A 4 6.68 26.38 51.88
N PHE A 5 6.95 25.24 52.53
CA PHE A 5 7.32 23.99 51.83
C PHE A 5 6.20 22.93 51.76
N LYS A 6 5.01 23.18 52.30
CA LYS A 6 3.90 22.21 52.29
C LYS A 6 2.79 22.49 51.27
N THR A 7 2.77 23.66 50.64
CA THR A 7 1.75 24.02 49.64
C THR A 7 2.22 23.82 48.20
N LEU A 8 3.52 23.61 47.97
CA LEU A 8 4.09 23.37 46.63
C LEU A 8 4.17 21.88 46.26
N LEU A 9 3.89 20.96 47.19
CA LEU A 9 3.93 19.51 46.95
C LEU A 9 2.58 18.87 46.58
N VAL A 10 1.48 19.63 46.64
CA VAL A 10 0.13 19.15 46.25
C VAL A 10 -0.26 19.66 44.85
N ALA A 11 0.40 20.70 44.33
CA ALA A 11 0.16 21.22 42.98
C ALA A 11 0.94 20.47 41.88
N LEU A 12 1.87 19.59 42.23
CA LEU A 12 2.66 18.77 41.28
C LEU A 12 2.10 17.34 41.09
N LEU A 13 0.98 16.99 41.75
CA LEU A 13 0.29 15.70 41.60
C LEU A 13 -1.02 15.78 40.81
N LEU A 14 -1.32 16.95 40.21
CA LEU A 14 -2.52 17.18 39.39
C LEU A 14 -2.14 17.79 38.02
N ILE A 15 -1.04 17.34 37.42
CA ILE A 15 -1.00 17.32 35.97
C ILE A 15 -1.94 16.17 35.60
N PRO A 16 -3.10 16.41 34.97
CA PRO A 16 -3.76 15.32 34.29
C PRO A 16 -2.75 14.90 33.24
N THR A 17 -2.06 13.78 33.48
CA THR A 17 -1.65 12.96 32.36
C THR A 17 -2.95 12.78 31.60
N CYS A 18 -3.10 13.49 30.49
CA CYS A 18 -3.97 13.05 29.41
C CYS A 18 -3.42 11.67 29.06
N ALA A 19 -3.83 10.66 29.82
CA ALA A 19 -3.83 9.29 29.40
C ALA A 19 -4.70 9.38 28.16
N TRP A 20 -4.04 9.45 27.01
CA TRP A 20 -4.67 9.11 25.75
C TRP A 20 -5.35 7.78 26.06
N ALA A 21 -6.68 7.76 26.09
CA ALA A 21 -7.41 6.51 26.20
C ALA A 21 -6.80 5.59 25.14
N ASP A 22 -6.23 4.48 25.58
CA ASP A 22 -5.59 3.54 24.69
C ASP A 22 -6.71 3.02 23.77
N ASN A 23 -6.81 3.58 22.56
CA ASN A 23 -7.84 3.29 21.56
C ASN A 23 -7.58 1.93 20.87
N GLY A 24 -6.65 1.14 21.41
CA GLY A 24 -6.33 -0.21 21.00
C GLY A 24 -7.23 -1.25 21.67
N TRP A 25 -6.71 -2.46 21.79
CA TRP A 25 -7.42 -3.58 22.38
C TRP A 25 -7.69 -3.40 23.88
N ASN A 26 -8.93 -3.60 24.32
CA ASN A 26 -9.32 -3.52 25.73
C ASN A 26 -9.56 -4.91 26.32
N ASP A 27 -8.55 -5.49 26.99
CA ASP A 27 -8.64 -6.85 27.56
C ASP A 27 -9.72 -6.97 28.66
N ALA A 28 -9.94 -5.91 29.46
CA ALA A 28 -10.95 -5.94 30.51
C ALA A 28 -12.38 -5.96 29.92
N GLU A 29 -12.62 -5.23 28.84
CA GLU A 29 -13.88 -5.31 28.11
C GLU A 29 -14.06 -6.64 27.39
N TYR A 30 -13.03 -7.12 26.70
CA TYR A 30 -13.05 -8.42 26.07
C TYR A 30 -13.44 -9.52 27.06
N GLN A 31 -12.76 -9.59 28.22
CA GLN A 31 -13.01 -10.59 29.25
C GLN A 31 -14.42 -10.48 29.84
N ARG A 32 -14.90 -9.24 30.06
CA ARG A 32 -16.27 -8.99 30.53
C ARG A 32 -17.31 -9.46 29.51
N ILE A 33 -17.08 -9.23 28.23
CA ILE A 33 -17.97 -9.71 27.15
C ILE A 33 -17.98 -11.23 27.16
N GLU A 34 -16.81 -11.86 27.11
CA GLU A 34 -16.64 -13.32 27.11
C GLU A 34 -17.40 -13.98 28.27
N GLN A 35 -17.24 -13.46 29.48
CA GLN A 35 -17.93 -13.97 30.69
C GLN A 35 -19.44 -13.72 30.70
N SER A 36 -19.94 -12.78 29.89
CA SER A 36 -21.37 -12.46 29.85
C SER A 36 -22.16 -13.34 28.89
N ILE A 37 -21.49 -14.05 27.96
CA ILE A 37 -22.12 -14.91 26.97
C ILE A 37 -22.59 -16.21 27.64
N GLN A 38 -23.90 -16.47 27.59
CA GLN A 38 -24.52 -17.65 28.20
C GLN A 38 -24.79 -18.75 27.18
N LEU A 39 -24.47 -19.99 27.54
CA LEU A 39 -24.84 -21.17 26.76
C LEU A 39 -26.30 -21.61 27.05
N PRO A 40 -26.93 -22.37 26.12
CA PRO A 40 -28.22 -23.01 26.37
C PRO A 40 -28.23 -23.86 27.64
N ASN A 41 -29.26 -23.71 28.48
CA ASN A 41 -29.50 -24.56 29.65
C ASN A 41 -30.55 -25.64 29.34
N ILE A 42 -30.11 -26.73 28.71
CA ILE A 42 -30.98 -27.85 28.33
C ILE A 42 -30.86 -28.97 29.37
N LYS A 43 -31.46 -28.77 30.56
CA LYS A 43 -31.38 -29.69 31.72
C LYS A 43 -31.72 -31.15 31.42
N GLN A 44 -32.51 -31.41 30.37
CA GLN A 44 -32.94 -32.75 29.94
C GLN A 44 -32.21 -33.28 28.69
N ALA A 45 -31.11 -32.64 28.23
CA ALA A 45 -30.35 -33.08 27.04
C ALA A 45 -29.83 -34.53 27.11
N THR A 46 -29.78 -35.14 28.29
CA THR A 46 -29.48 -36.58 28.42
C THR A 46 -30.55 -37.48 27.77
N LYS A 47 -31.80 -36.99 27.62
CA LYS A 47 -32.88 -37.71 26.93
C LYS A 47 -32.77 -37.51 25.42
N LYS A 48 -32.45 -38.59 24.71
CA LYS A 48 -32.30 -38.61 23.26
C LYS A 48 -33.55 -39.18 22.58
N TYR A 49 -33.97 -38.53 21.50
CA TYR A 49 -35.11 -38.91 20.68
C TYR A 49 -34.68 -39.02 19.22
N VAL A 50 -34.50 -40.25 18.73
CA VAL A 50 -34.02 -40.51 17.36
C VAL A 50 -35.18 -40.41 16.37
N ILE A 51 -35.06 -39.56 15.33
CA ILE A 51 -36.18 -39.27 14.42
C ILE A 51 -36.80 -40.49 13.72
N SER A 52 -36.01 -41.56 13.51
CA SER A 52 -36.47 -42.81 12.89
C SER A 52 -37.52 -43.54 13.74
N ALA A 53 -37.41 -43.44 15.07
CA ALA A 53 -38.39 -43.98 16.02
C ALA A 53 -39.69 -43.17 16.06
N TYR A 54 -39.71 -41.98 15.45
CA TYR A 54 -40.83 -41.04 15.45
C TYR A 54 -41.40 -40.76 14.05
N GLY A 55 -41.17 -41.68 13.11
CA GLY A 55 -41.85 -41.70 11.81
C GLY A 55 -41.08 -41.07 10.65
N ALA A 56 -39.88 -40.52 10.88
CA ALA A 56 -39.01 -40.11 9.77
C ALA A 56 -38.37 -41.35 9.11
N LYS A 57 -38.20 -41.34 7.79
CA LYS A 57 -37.55 -42.41 7.01
C LYS A 57 -36.69 -41.83 5.90
N GLN A 58 -35.54 -42.45 5.61
CA GLN A 58 -34.62 -41.96 4.56
C GLN A 58 -35.26 -41.99 3.16
N ASN A 59 -36.19 -42.92 2.91
CA ASN A 59 -36.92 -43.04 1.64
C ASN A 59 -38.30 -42.35 1.65
N ALA A 60 -38.66 -41.63 2.72
CA ALA A 60 -39.90 -40.85 2.75
C ALA A 60 -39.75 -39.53 1.97
N SER A 61 -40.87 -38.94 1.55
CA SER A 61 -40.86 -37.62 0.94
C SER A 61 -40.41 -36.54 1.94
N ALA A 62 -39.92 -35.41 1.42
CA ALA A 62 -39.50 -34.28 2.24
C ALA A 62 -40.62 -33.79 3.18
N ALA A 63 -41.87 -33.75 2.68
CA ALA A 63 -43.04 -33.38 3.46
C ALA A 63 -43.34 -34.35 4.63
N GLN A 64 -43.15 -35.66 4.42
CA GLN A 64 -43.38 -36.67 5.46
C GLN A 64 -42.36 -36.53 6.60
N ASN A 65 -41.08 -36.41 6.26
CA ASN A 65 -40.02 -36.22 7.23
C ASN A 65 -40.14 -34.87 7.95
N GLN A 66 -40.47 -33.80 7.23
CA GLN A 66 -40.73 -32.48 7.82
C GLN A 66 -41.78 -32.57 8.93
N LYS A 67 -42.92 -33.22 8.64
CA LYS A 67 -44.01 -33.40 9.59
C LYS A 67 -43.56 -34.21 10.81
N ALA A 68 -42.83 -35.30 10.60
CA ALA A 68 -42.33 -36.15 11.67
C ALA A 68 -41.35 -35.42 12.59
N ILE A 69 -40.37 -34.71 12.01
CA ILE A 69 -39.32 -33.98 12.73
C ILE A 69 -39.93 -32.82 13.53
N ASN A 70 -40.77 -31.98 12.91
CA ASN A 70 -41.41 -30.85 13.60
C ASN A 70 -42.34 -31.30 14.74
N LYS A 71 -43.08 -32.41 14.53
CA LYS A 71 -43.91 -33.00 15.60
C LYS A 71 -43.04 -33.48 16.76
N LEU A 72 -41.89 -34.09 16.48
CA LEU A 72 -40.98 -34.55 17.53
C LEU A 72 -40.37 -33.38 18.30
N ILE A 73 -39.89 -32.33 17.62
CA ILE A 73 -39.34 -31.13 18.26
C ILE A 73 -40.38 -30.50 19.20
N ALA A 74 -41.62 -30.32 18.73
CA ALA A 74 -42.70 -29.80 19.56
C ALA A 74 -43.00 -30.68 20.78
N LEU A 75 -42.97 -32.01 20.61
CA LEU A 75 -43.16 -32.98 21.70
C LEU A 75 -42.04 -32.90 22.74
N VAL A 76 -40.79 -32.85 22.30
CA VAL A 76 -39.61 -32.79 23.19
C VAL A 76 -39.63 -31.49 24.00
N SER A 77 -39.89 -30.35 23.35
CA SER A 77 -40.04 -29.07 24.03
C SER A 77 -41.17 -29.11 25.08
N LYS A 78 -42.35 -29.65 24.72
CA LYS A 78 -43.48 -29.81 25.66
C LYS A 78 -43.15 -30.69 26.86
N LYS A 79 -42.21 -31.64 26.73
CA LYS A 79 -41.71 -32.51 27.82
C LYS A 79 -40.61 -31.87 28.68
N GLY A 80 -40.30 -30.60 28.46
CA GLY A 80 -39.27 -29.86 29.20
C GLY A 80 -37.86 -29.98 28.60
N GLY A 81 -37.76 -30.36 27.32
CA GLY A 81 -36.52 -30.35 26.56
C GLY A 81 -35.85 -31.71 26.37
N GLY A 82 -34.78 -31.71 25.57
CA GLY A 82 -34.01 -32.90 25.22
C GLY A 82 -33.36 -32.80 23.84
N THR A 83 -32.71 -33.89 23.43
CA THR A 83 -31.96 -33.96 22.18
C THR A 83 -32.73 -34.74 21.12
N VAL A 84 -33.10 -34.07 20.03
CA VAL A 84 -33.63 -34.68 18.81
C VAL A 84 -32.45 -35.10 17.94
N VAL A 85 -32.28 -36.42 17.75
CA VAL A 85 -31.12 -37.00 17.06
C VAL A 85 -31.49 -37.30 15.60
N ILE A 86 -30.70 -36.75 14.68
CA ILE A 86 -30.67 -37.08 13.26
C ILE A 86 -29.54 -38.11 13.06
N PRO A 87 -29.86 -39.41 12.94
CA PRO A 87 -28.84 -40.44 12.89
C PRO A 87 -28.18 -40.50 11.49
N LYS A 88 -27.12 -41.27 11.36
CA LYS A 88 -26.41 -41.49 10.09
C LYS A 88 -27.35 -41.74 8.89
N GLY A 89 -27.02 -41.14 7.75
CA GLY A 89 -27.72 -41.25 6.47
C GLY A 89 -28.44 -39.96 6.05
N THR A 90 -29.07 -39.99 4.88
CA THR A 90 -29.68 -38.80 4.27
C THR A 90 -31.16 -38.69 4.58
N TRP A 91 -31.56 -37.56 5.17
CA TRP A 91 -32.91 -37.27 5.60
C TRP A 91 -33.43 -36.04 4.86
N ARG A 92 -34.19 -36.29 3.78
CA ARG A 92 -34.82 -35.22 3.00
C ARG A 92 -35.95 -34.58 3.79
N THR A 93 -36.01 -33.26 3.89
CA THR A 93 -37.03 -32.53 4.65
C THR A 93 -37.37 -31.18 4.01
N GLY A 94 -38.50 -30.59 4.42
CA GLY A 94 -38.78 -29.16 4.30
C GLY A 94 -38.35 -28.39 5.55
N ALA A 95 -38.83 -27.16 5.71
CA ALA A 95 -38.50 -26.29 6.84
C ALA A 95 -38.74 -26.93 8.23
N ILE A 96 -37.77 -26.77 9.12
CA ILE A 96 -37.80 -27.21 10.50
C ILE A 96 -38.01 -26.02 11.42
N GLU A 97 -38.96 -26.14 12.36
CA GLU A 97 -39.21 -25.11 13.38
C GLU A 97 -38.69 -25.59 14.75
N MET A 98 -37.63 -24.95 15.25
CA MET A 98 -37.07 -25.19 16.58
C MET A 98 -37.99 -24.62 17.67
N LYS A 99 -37.99 -25.27 18.84
CA LYS A 99 -38.74 -24.86 20.05
C LYS A 99 -37.80 -24.82 21.25
N SER A 100 -38.17 -24.09 22.30
CA SER A 100 -37.30 -23.92 23.47
C SER A 100 -36.87 -25.24 24.10
N PHE A 101 -35.66 -25.26 24.65
CA PHE A 101 -35.04 -26.41 25.33
C PHE A 101 -34.75 -27.63 24.42
N VAL A 102 -34.67 -27.43 23.10
CA VAL A 102 -34.39 -28.51 22.14
C VAL A 102 -33.00 -28.38 21.55
N GLU A 103 -32.25 -29.47 21.61
CA GLU A 103 -31.03 -29.67 20.84
C GLU A 103 -31.37 -30.52 19.60
N LEU A 104 -31.03 -30.03 18.41
CA LEU A 104 -31.04 -30.81 17.18
C LEU A 104 -29.61 -31.32 16.93
N ASN A 105 -29.38 -32.59 17.23
CA ASN A 105 -28.07 -33.22 17.10
C ASN A 105 -27.98 -34.03 15.79
N LEU A 106 -27.02 -33.70 14.93
CA LEU A 106 -26.73 -34.44 13.70
C LEU A 106 -25.52 -35.34 13.93
N GLU A 107 -25.74 -36.65 13.93
CA GLU A 107 -24.65 -37.61 14.09
C GLU A 107 -23.66 -37.55 12.92
N GLU A 108 -22.45 -38.05 13.15
CA GLU A 108 -21.45 -38.17 12.10
C GLU A 108 -21.98 -39.04 10.94
N GLY A 109 -21.88 -38.52 9.71
CA GLY A 109 -22.44 -39.16 8.52
C GLY A 109 -23.96 -38.97 8.35
N ALA A 110 -24.62 -38.20 9.21
CA ALA A 110 -25.98 -37.73 8.95
C ALA A 110 -25.96 -36.57 7.95
N VAL A 111 -26.91 -36.56 7.01
CA VAL A 111 -27.15 -35.44 6.07
C VAL A 111 -28.61 -35.03 6.19
N LEU A 112 -28.86 -33.85 6.72
CA LEU A 112 -30.18 -33.23 6.72
C LEU A 112 -30.32 -32.39 5.44
N GLN A 113 -31.04 -32.92 4.45
CA GLN A 113 -31.12 -32.34 3.11
C GLN A 113 -32.46 -31.60 2.91
N PHE A 114 -32.39 -30.30 2.68
CA PHE A 114 -33.55 -29.46 2.42
C PHE A 114 -33.97 -29.51 0.94
N ALA A 115 -35.24 -29.78 0.68
CA ALA A 115 -35.76 -29.91 -0.68
C ALA A 115 -36.15 -28.56 -1.30
N PHE A 116 -35.83 -28.34 -2.58
CA PHE A 116 -36.37 -27.20 -3.34
C PHE A 116 -37.86 -27.39 -3.69
N GLU A 117 -38.71 -27.28 -2.68
CA GLU A 117 -40.16 -27.35 -2.80
C GLU A 117 -40.76 -26.17 -2.02
N PRO A 118 -40.97 -24.99 -2.64
CA PRO A 118 -41.38 -23.77 -1.94
C PRO A 118 -42.62 -23.90 -1.04
N LYS A 119 -43.51 -24.85 -1.34
CA LYS A 119 -44.70 -25.16 -0.51
C LYS A 119 -44.37 -25.73 0.87
N LEU A 120 -43.16 -26.28 1.07
CA LEU A 120 -42.69 -26.81 2.35
C LEU A 120 -42.06 -25.73 3.24
N TYR A 121 -42.06 -24.46 2.80
CA TYR A 121 -41.49 -23.33 3.54
C TYR A 121 -42.61 -22.32 3.84
N PRO A 122 -43.38 -22.52 4.93
CA PRO A 122 -44.52 -21.66 5.24
C PRO A 122 -44.07 -20.21 5.48
N LEU A 123 -45.00 -19.26 5.35
CA LEU A 123 -44.70 -17.85 5.57
C LEU A 123 -44.43 -17.58 7.07
N VAL A 124 -43.30 -16.99 7.40
CA VAL A 124 -42.90 -16.65 8.78
C VAL A 124 -42.34 -15.23 8.87
N ARG A 125 -42.25 -14.71 10.10
CA ARG A 125 -41.59 -13.43 10.41
C ARG A 125 -40.08 -13.58 10.30
N THR A 126 -39.47 -12.90 9.35
CA THR A 126 -38.01 -12.90 9.15
C THR A 126 -37.55 -11.49 8.71
N ALA A 127 -36.30 -11.37 8.30
CA ALA A 127 -35.79 -10.20 7.60
C ALA A 127 -35.07 -10.63 6.32
N TRP A 128 -35.12 -9.77 5.31
CA TRP A 128 -34.45 -9.98 4.03
C TRP A 128 -33.57 -8.76 3.72
N GLU A 129 -32.25 -8.93 3.66
CA GLU A 129 -31.25 -7.85 3.55
C GLU A 129 -31.46 -6.70 4.55
N GLY A 130 -31.76 -7.06 5.80
CA GLY A 130 -31.96 -6.13 6.91
C GLY A 130 -33.29 -5.38 6.94
N LEU A 131 -34.28 -5.86 6.18
CA LEU A 131 -35.65 -5.33 6.15
C LEU A 131 -36.62 -6.37 6.70
N ALA A 132 -37.44 -6.02 7.69
CA ALA A 132 -38.40 -6.95 8.27
C ALA A 132 -39.54 -7.27 7.28
N CYS A 133 -39.82 -8.55 7.08
CA CYS A 133 -40.93 -9.02 6.24
C CYS A 133 -41.45 -10.41 6.65
N TRP A 134 -42.66 -10.72 6.18
CA TRP A 134 -43.12 -12.10 6.15
C TRP A 134 -42.64 -12.73 4.84
N ASN A 135 -41.86 -13.81 4.91
CA ASN A 135 -41.33 -14.51 3.73
C ASN A 135 -41.30 -16.03 3.97
N TYR A 136 -40.89 -16.81 2.97
CA TYR A 136 -40.63 -18.24 3.13
C TYR A 136 -39.85 -18.53 4.41
N SER A 137 -40.25 -19.58 5.12
CA SER A 137 -39.50 -20.08 6.27
C SER A 137 -38.04 -20.31 5.89
N PRO A 138 -37.09 -19.89 6.73
CA PRO A 138 -35.74 -20.44 6.73
C PRO A 138 -35.78 -21.97 6.81
N CYS A 139 -34.72 -22.63 6.35
CA CYS A 139 -34.64 -24.10 6.40
C CYS A 139 -34.70 -24.61 7.84
N ILE A 140 -33.98 -23.97 8.76
CA ILE A 140 -34.12 -24.13 10.21
C ILE A 140 -34.48 -22.77 10.80
N TYR A 141 -35.65 -22.69 11.42
CA TYR A 141 -36.23 -21.46 11.91
C TYR A 141 -36.57 -21.53 13.39
N ALA A 142 -36.44 -20.41 14.10
CA ALA A 142 -36.95 -20.27 15.46
C ALA A 142 -37.44 -18.84 15.71
N TYR A 143 -38.51 -18.68 16.48
CA TYR A 143 -39.07 -17.37 16.83
C TYR A 143 -39.42 -17.29 18.30
N LYS A 144 -38.79 -16.35 19.02
CA LYS A 144 -39.04 -16.12 20.45
C LYS A 144 -38.88 -17.38 21.29
N VAL A 145 -37.81 -18.13 21.06
CA VAL A 145 -37.46 -19.32 21.85
C VAL A 145 -36.21 -19.10 22.66
N SER A 146 -35.98 -19.95 23.65
CA SER A 146 -34.77 -19.92 24.47
C SER A 146 -34.13 -21.29 24.59
N ASP A 147 -32.82 -21.32 24.85
CA ASP A 147 -32.09 -22.55 25.16
C ASP A 147 -32.19 -23.59 24.03
N ILE A 148 -31.74 -23.20 22.83
CA ILE A 148 -31.75 -24.06 21.64
C ILE A 148 -30.33 -24.38 21.19
N ALA A 149 -30.15 -25.57 20.61
CA ALA A 149 -28.86 -25.98 20.08
C ALA A 149 -28.99 -26.72 18.74
N ILE A 150 -28.02 -26.53 17.85
CA ILE A 150 -27.74 -27.38 16.69
C ILE A 150 -26.32 -27.92 16.89
N THR A 151 -26.15 -29.23 16.99
CA THR A 151 -24.86 -29.83 17.36
C THR A 151 -24.52 -31.07 16.51
N GLY A 152 -23.28 -31.53 16.62
CA GLY A 152 -22.82 -32.80 16.05
C GLY A 152 -22.07 -32.63 14.74
N ARG A 153 -21.49 -33.73 14.24
CA ARG A 153 -20.59 -33.74 13.07
C ARG A 153 -21.28 -34.07 11.74
N GLY A 154 -22.61 -34.01 11.71
CA GLY A 154 -23.39 -34.20 10.49
C GLY A 154 -23.38 -32.97 9.58
N THR A 155 -23.99 -33.13 8.40
CA THR A 155 -24.09 -32.08 7.38
C THR A 155 -25.53 -31.56 7.28
N ILE A 156 -25.67 -30.25 7.22
CA ILE A 156 -26.90 -29.52 6.88
C ILE A 156 -26.74 -29.04 5.44
N ASP A 157 -27.53 -29.59 4.52
CA ASP A 157 -27.50 -29.27 3.09
C ASP A 157 -28.74 -28.46 2.72
N GLY A 158 -28.56 -27.16 2.44
CA GLY A 158 -29.63 -26.23 2.09
C GLY A 158 -30.25 -26.47 0.71
N GLY A 159 -29.63 -27.30 -0.12
CA GLY A 159 -30.14 -27.66 -1.44
C GLY A 159 -30.13 -26.51 -2.46
N GLY A 160 -29.34 -25.46 -2.25
CA GLY A 160 -29.09 -24.39 -3.22
C GLY A 160 -28.06 -24.76 -4.28
N ASN A 161 -28.36 -24.49 -5.55
CA ASN A 161 -27.45 -24.62 -6.69
C ASN A 161 -27.98 -23.80 -7.88
N ASN A 162 -27.35 -23.86 -9.05
CA ASN A 162 -27.80 -23.08 -10.21
C ASN A 162 -29.20 -23.46 -10.75
N ASP A 163 -29.69 -24.65 -10.43
CA ASP A 163 -31.05 -25.10 -10.80
C ASP A 163 -32.07 -24.87 -9.67
N THR A 164 -31.64 -24.59 -8.44
CA THR A 164 -32.50 -24.45 -7.26
C THR A 164 -32.11 -23.25 -6.42
N TRP A 165 -33.08 -22.42 -6.00
CA TRP A 165 -32.85 -21.22 -5.21
C TRP A 165 -31.93 -20.15 -5.85
N TRP A 166 -30.65 -20.41 -6.12
CA TRP A 166 -29.65 -19.39 -6.51
C TRP A 166 -30.04 -18.62 -7.78
N GLN A 167 -30.70 -19.29 -8.74
CA GLN A 167 -31.27 -18.64 -9.94
C GLN A 167 -32.24 -17.48 -9.61
N TRP A 168 -32.83 -17.47 -8.41
CA TRP A 168 -33.72 -16.38 -7.98
C TRP A 168 -32.96 -15.09 -7.68
N ASN A 169 -31.63 -15.06 -7.61
CA ASN A 169 -30.91 -13.80 -7.48
C ASN A 169 -30.96 -12.94 -8.76
N GLY A 170 -31.33 -13.52 -9.90
CA GLY A 170 -31.48 -12.80 -11.17
C GLY A 170 -30.20 -12.64 -12.00
N ASN A 171 -29.07 -13.21 -11.57
CA ASN A 171 -27.80 -13.18 -12.29
C ASN A 171 -27.58 -14.49 -13.07
N PRO A 172 -27.34 -14.44 -14.40
CA PRO A 172 -27.11 -15.64 -15.21
C PRO A 172 -25.99 -16.55 -14.73
N HIS A 173 -24.97 -16.00 -14.04
CA HIS A 173 -23.89 -16.80 -13.45
C HIS A 173 -24.40 -17.86 -12.46
N PHE A 174 -25.51 -17.56 -11.77
CA PHE A 174 -26.15 -18.43 -10.78
C PHE A 174 -27.38 -19.16 -11.34
N GLY A 175 -27.46 -19.33 -12.66
CA GLY A 175 -28.49 -20.13 -13.32
C GLY A 175 -29.79 -19.39 -13.67
N TYR A 176 -29.90 -18.08 -13.39
CA TYR A 176 -31.04 -17.28 -13.85
C TYR A 176 -31.16 -17.31 -15.38
N LYS A 177 -32.36 -17.61 -15.88
CA LYS A 177 -32.69 -17.59 -17.30
C LYS A 177 -33.92 -16.71 -17.54
N GLU A 178 -33.73 -15.62 -18.30
CA GLU A 178 -34.81 -14.69 -18.67
C GLU A 178 -35.96 -15.45 -19.34
N GLY A 179 -37.20 -15.19 -18.92
CA GLY A 179 -38.40 -15.86 -19.44
C GLY A 179 -38.61 -17.33 -19.00
N VAL A 180 -37.63 -17.94 -18.33
CA VAL A 180 -37.70 -19.35 -17.86
C VAL A 180 -37.78 -19.42 -16.34
N THR A 181 -36.91 -18.69 -15.64
CA THR A 181 -36.93 -18.62 -14.18
C THR A 181 -38.15 -17.82 -13.73
N LYS A 182 -39.11 -18.47 -13.08
CA LYS A 182 -40.41 -17.87 -12.72
C LYS A 182 -40.38 -16.96 -11.50
N GLU A 183 -39.45 -17.23 -10.57
CA GLU A 183 -39.27 -16.46 -9.34
C GLU A 183 -37.86 -15.88 -9.32
N HIS A 184 -37.72 -14.57 -9.18
CA HIS A 184 -36.41 -13.93 -9.11
C HIS A 184 -36.49 -12.48 -8.63
N GLN A 185 -35.37 -11.93 -8.16
CA GLN A 185 -35.28 -10.56 -7.65
C GLN A 185 -35.55 -9.50 -8.72
N LYS A 186 -35.30 -9.78 -10.02
CA LYS A 186 -35.64 -8.82 -11.10
C LYS A 186 -37.14 -8.56 -11.27
N MET A 187 -38.01 -9.34 -10.63
CA MET A 187 -39.45 -9.05 -10.54
C MET A 187 -39.78 -7.80 -9.71
N GLY A 188 -38.79 -7.22 -9.02
CA GLY A 188 -38.94 -5.98 -8.25
C GLY A 188 -39.37 -6.16 -6.80
N SER A 189 -39.49 -7.40 -6.29
CA SER A 189 -39.88 -7.67 -4.90
C SER A 189 -38.92 -7.06 -3.87
N ARG A 190 -37.61 -7.10 -4.13
CA ARG A 190 -36.60 -6.42 -3.30
C ARG A 190 -36.86 -4.91 -3.21
N ALA A 191 -37.05 -4.25 -4.34
CA ALA A 191 -37.32 -2.82 -4.40
C ALA A 191 -38.65 -2.46 -3.73
N ARG A 192 -39.69 -3.29 -3.87
CA ARG A 192 -40.97 -3.11 -3.18
C ARG A 192 -40.83 -3.25 -1.66
N LEU A 193 -40.09 -4.26 -1.17
CA LEU A 193 -39.84 -4.42 0.26
C LEU A 193 -39.08 -3.20 0.82
N GLN A 194 -38.05 -2.74 0.10
CA GLN A 194 -37.30 -1.55 0.46
C GLN A 194 -38.19 -0.31 0.54
N LYS A 195 -39.06 -0.10 -0.46
CA LYS A 195 -40.03 1.01 -0.44
C LYS A 195 -41.02 0.89 0.72
N MET A 196 -41.60 -0.28 0.96
CA MET A 196 -42.52 -0.51 2.08
C MET A 196 -41.87 -0.17 3.43
N ALA A 197 -40.60 -0.55 3.62
CA ALA A 197 -39.86 -0.23 4.83
C ALA A 197 -39.59 1.28 4.97
N GLU A 198 -39.22 1.94 3.88
CA GLU A 198 -38.95 3.38 3.86
C GLU A 198 -40.23 4.20 4.09
N ASP A 199 -41.37 3.75 3.54
CA ASP A 199 -42.69 4.36 3.73
C ASP A 199 -43.30 4.06 5.12
N GLY A 200 -42.64 3.24 5.95
CA GLY A 200 -43.13 2.90 7.29
C GLY A 200 -44.31 1.92 7.31
N VAL A 201 -44.54 1.16 6.23
CA VAL A 201 -45.58 0.11 6.20
C VAL A 201 -45.36 -0.86 7.37
N PRO A 202 -46.37 -1.21 8.17
CA PRO A 202 -46.20 -2.11 9.30
C PRO A 202 -45.62 -3.47 8.90
N PHE A 203 -44.77 -4.04 9.76
CA PHE A 203 -44.10 -5.33 9.52
C PHE A 203 -45.07 -6.44 9.08
N ASP A 204 -46.22 -6.57 9.75
CA ASP A 204 -47.19 -7.63 9.47
C ASP A 204 -47.95 -7.48 8.14
N GLU A 205 -47.84 -6.32 7.47
CA GLU A 205 -48.42 -6.07 6.15
C GLU A 205 -47.45 -6.40 5.01
N ARG A 206 -46.15 -6.55 5.30
CA ARG A 206 -45.10 -6.81 4.31
C ARG A 206 -45.00 -8.31 4.01
N LYS A 207 -46.00 -8.86 3.32
CA LYS A 207 -46.12 -10.30 3.01
C LYS A 207 -45.59 -10.64 1.61
N PHE A 208 -44.57 -11.49 1.58
CA PHE A 208 -43.94 -12.02 0.37
C PHE A 208 -44.14 -13.55 0.30
N GLY A 209 -43.10 -14.33 -0.05
CA GLY A 209 -43.20 -15.78 -0.25
C GLY A 209 -43.44 -16.19 -1.70
N MET A 210 -44.39 -17.10 -1.92
CA MET A 210 -44.65 -17.74 -3.22
C MET A 210 -44.77 -16.75 -4.38
N GLY A 211 -44.02 -16.97 -5.46
CA GLY A 211 -44.04 -16.13 -6.65
C GLY A 211 -43.27 -14.81 -6.52
N GLN A 212 -42.55 -14.57 -5.41
CA GLN A 212 -41.91 -13.27 -5.16
C GLN A 212 -40.39 -13.26 -5.33
N GLY A 213 -39.74 -14.44 -5.40
CA GLY A 213 -38.29 -14.52 -5.67
C GLY A 213 -37.38 -14.00 -4.54
N LEU A 214 -37.85 -13.97 -3.30
CA LEU A 214 -37.03 -13.67 -2.12
C LEU A 214 -36.64 -14.99 -1.43
N ARG A 215 -35.37 -15.38 -1.57
CA ARG A 215 -34.84 -16.67 -1.05
C ARG A 215 -34.83 -16.72 0.49
N PRO A 216 -35.05 -17.90 1.10
CA PRO A 216 -34.93 -18.11 2.54
C PRO A 216 -33.47 -18.33 2.98
N GLN A 217 -33.16 -18.10 4.25
CA GLN A 217 -31.88 -18.44 4.89
C GLN A 217 -31.78 -19.95 5.14
N LEU A 218 -30.56 -20.47 5.38
CA LEU A 218 -30.38 -21.83 5.89
C LEU A 218 -30.81 -21.90 7.37
N VAL A 219 -30.21 -21.10 8.24
CA VAL A 219 -30.59 -20.99 9.65
C VAL A 219 -30.95 -19.54 9.95
N ASN A 220 -32.15 -19.29 10.48
CA ASN A 220 -32.49 -17.97 10.99
C ASN A 220 -33.29 -18.08 12.29
N PHE A 221 -32.67 -17.60 13.36
CA PHE A 221 -33.25 -17.51 14.68
C PHE A 221 -33.62 -16.07 14.95
N VAL A 222 -34.87 -15.84 15.34
CA VAL A 222 -35.43 -14.50 15.44
C VAL A 222 -35.89 -14.26 16.86
N ARG A 223 -35.38 -13.19 17.49
CA ARG A 223 -35.75 -12.79 18.86
C ARG A 223 -35.59 -13.90 19.90
N SER A 224 -34.55 -14.70 19.76
CA SER A 224 -34.29 -15.88 20.58
C SER A 224 -33.04 -15.69 21.44
N GLU A 225 -32.89 -16.48 22.50
CA GLU A 225 -31.80 -16.31 23.48
C GLU A 225 -31.15 -17.63 23.91
N ARG A 226 -29.85 -17.58 24.28
CA ARG A 226 -29.03 -18.74 24.66
C ARG A 226 -29.05 -19.80 23.57
N ILE A 227 -28.26 -19.55 22.53
CA ILE A 227 -28.22 -20.30 21.27
C ILE A 227 -26.83 -20.94 21.10
N LEU A 228 -26.78 -22.23 20.77
CA LEU A 228 -25.55 -22.93 20.40
C LEU A 228 -25.64 -23.51 18.99
N ILE A 229 -24.67 -23.24 18.12
CA ILE A 229 -24.45 -23.95 16.86
C ILE A 229 -23.04 -24.51 16.91
N LYS A 230 -22.90 -25.84 16.87
CA LYS A 230 -21.62 -26.50 17.16
C LYS A 230 -21.29 -27.68 16.25
N ASP A 231 -20.05 -27.71 15.76
CA ASP A 231 -19.40 -28.82 15.02
C ASP A 231 -20.03 -29.24 13.68
N VAL A 232 -21.20 -28.71 13.32
CA VAL A 232 -21.91 -29.08 12.10
C VAL A 232 -21.22 -28.53 10.85
N LYS A 233 -21.37 -29.26 9.75
CA LYS A 233 -21.04 -28.77 8.41
C LYS A 233 -22.30 -28.19 7.75
N MET A 234 -22.23 -26.98 7.23
CA MET A 234 -23.32 -26.32 6.51
C MET A 234 -22.94 -26.07 5.06
N ILE A 235 -23.72 -26.59 4.13
CA ILE A 235 -23.44 -26.47 2.69
C ILE A 235 -24.64 -26.00 1.90
N ASN A 236 -24.39 -25.43 0.70
CA ASN A 236 -25.39 -25.16 -0.32
C ASN A 236 -26.59 -24.34 0.19
N SER A 237 -26.32 -23.27 0.95
CA SER A 237 -27.37 -22.42 1.48
C SER A 237 -28.12 -21.71 0.34
N PRO A 238 -29.46 -21.57 0.41
CA PRO A 238 -30.20 -20.77 -0.57
C PRO A 238 -29.81 -19.28 -0.56
N PHE A 239 -29.38 -18.75 0.59
CA PHE A 239 -29.05 -17.34 0.87
C PHE A 239 -28.02 -17.27 2.02
N TRP A 240 -28.14 -16.35 2.98
CA TRP A 240 -27.34 -16.32 4.21
C TRP A 240 -27.40 -17.64 4.98
N VAL A 241 -26.25 -18.11 5.47
CA VAL A 241 -26.11 -19.44 6.08
C VAL A 241 -26.60 -19.41 7.54
N MET A 242 -26.02 -18.58 8.40
CA MET A 242 -26.44 -18.44 9.81
C MET A 242 -26.84 -17.01 10.12
N HIS A 243 -28.12 -16.76 10.31
CA HIS A 243 -28.68 -15.41 10.54
C HIS A 243 -29.41 -15.32 11.89
N PRO A 244 -28.70 -15.18 13.02
CA PRO A 244 -29.35 -14.76 14.25
C PRO A 244 -29.78 -13.28 14.12
N LEU A 245 -31.06 -13.03 14.32
CA LEU A 245 -31.71 -11.73 14.17
C LEU A 245 -32.36 -11.31 15.48
N LEU A 246 -31.96 -10.16 16.01
CA LEU A 246 -32.47 -9.62 17.29
C LEU A 246 -32.31 -10.62 18.46
N CYS A 247 -31.24 -11.42 18.43
CA CYS A 247 -30.99 -12.50 19.38
C CYS A 247 -29.97 -12.09 20.45
N LYS A 248 -29.91 -12.86 21.53
CA LYS A 248 -28.96 -12.62 22.63
C LYS A 248 -28.28 -13.92 23.08
N ASP A 249 -27.02 -13.84 23.49
CA ASP A 249 -26.23 -14.96 24.00
C ASP A 249 -26.14 -16.09 22.97
N ILE A 250 -25.29 -15.89 21.96
CA ILE A 250 -25.11 -16.78 20.81
C ILE A 250 -23.70 -17.33 20.82
N THR A 251 -23.55 -18.64 20.67
CA THR A 251 -22.26 -19.30 20.46
C THR A 251 -22.27 -20.12 19.17
N VAL A 252 -21.32 -19.84 18.28
CA VAL A 252 -21.01 -20.62 17.07
C VAL A 252 -19.59 -21.18 17.23
N ASP A 253 -19.45 -22.50 17.35
CA ASP A 253 -18.19 -23.15 17.74
C ASP A 253 -17.89 -24.34 16.83
N GLY A 254 -16.74 -24.37 16.16
CA GLY A 254 -16.35 -25.55 15.35
C GLY A 254 -17.14 -25.75 14.06
N VAL A 255 -17.95 -24.78 13.63
CA VAL A 255 -18.81 -24.90 12.43
C VAL A 255 -17.97 -24.76 11.16
N THR A 256 -18.23 -25.63 10.18
CA THR A 256 -17.67 -25.51 8.83
C THR A 256 -18.75 -25.06 7.85
N VAL A 257 -18.55 -23.91 7.21
CA VAL A 257 -19.42 -23.39 6.15
C VAL A 257 -18.75 -23.58 4.80
N TRP A 258 -19.46 -24.17 3.85
CA TRP A 258 -19.05 -24.25 2.44
C TRP A 258 -20.21 -23.84 1.53
N ASN A 259 -20.19 -22.62 1.03
CA ASN A 259 -21.30 -22.07 0.27
C ASN A 259 -20.86 -21.04 -0.76
N GLU A 260 -20.85 -21.40 -2.05
CA GLU A 260 -20.44 -20.51 -3.16
C GLU A 260 -21.63 -19.76 -3.79
N GLY A 261 -22.82 -19.91 -3.21
CA GLY A 261 -24.04 -19.29 -3.72
C GLY A 261 -24.05 -17.76 -3.65
N PRO A 262 -24.96 -17.10 -4.40
CA PRO A 262 -25.10 -15.65 -4.36
C PRO A 262 -25.63 -15.19 -3.01
N ASN A 263 -25.06 -14.10 -2.46
CA ASN A 263 -25.38 -13.63 -1.11
C ASN A 263 -25.17 -14.76 -0.08
N GLY A 264 -24.07 -15.47 -0.25
CA GLY A 264 -23.75 -16.67 0.50
C GLY A 264 -22.98 -16.40 1.80
N ASP A 265 -23.36 -15.34 2.52
CA ASP A 265 -22.72 -14.92 3.77
C ASP A 265 -22.69 -16.08 4.79
N GLY A 266 -21.58 -16.22 5.54
CA GLY A 266 -21.38 -17.36 6.44
C GLY A 266 -22.09 -17.21 7.79
N CYS A 267 -21.85 -16.11 8.50
CA CYS A 267 -22.54 -15.79 9.75
C CYS A 267 -22.91 -14.32 9.83
N ASP A 268 -24.20 -14.05 10.06
CA ASP A 268 -24.82 -12.73 10.01
C ASP A 268 -25.47 -12.33 11.35
N PRO A 269 -24.71 -12.02 12.42
CA PRO A 269 -25.29 -11.45 13.62
C PRO A 269 -25.93 -10.10 13.33
N GLU A 270 -27.26 -10.06 13.31
CA GLU A 270 -28.04 -8.87 12.99
C GLU A 270 -28.79 -8.34 14.21
N ALA A 271 -28.41 -7.15 14.68
CA ALA A 271 -28.93 -6.52 15.89
C ALA A 271 -28.88 -7.47 17.12
N CYS A 272 -27.79 -8.22 17.24
CA CYS A 272 -27.58 -9.22 18.28
C CYS A 272 -26.71 -8.70 19.43
N GLU A 273 -26.86 -9.28 20.62
CA GLU A 273 -26.06 -8.95 21.79
C GLU A 273 -25.36 -10.20 22.33
N ASN A 274 -24.09 -10.08 22.72
CA ASN A 274 -23.29 -11.16 23.32
C ASN A 274 -23.14 -12.37 22.39
N VAL A 275 -22.18 -12.29 21.47
CA VAL A 275 -21.95 -13.30 20.43
C VAL A 275 -20.51 -13.80 20.50
N LEU A 276 -20.34 -15.12 20.49
CA LEU A 276 -19.05 -15.79 20.34
C LEU A 276 -19.06 -16.61 19.05
N ILE A 277 -18.13 -16.33 18.14
CA ILE A 277 -17.86 -17.14 16.94
C ILE A 277 -16.43 -17.62 17.06
N GLN A 278 -16.21 -18.94 17.16
CA GLN A 278 -14.86 -19.46 17.34
C GLN A 278 -14.62 -20.80 16.66
N ASN A 279 -13.36 -21.09 16.36
CA ASN A 279 -12.92 -22.37 15.80
C ASN A 279 -13.65 -22.76 14.49
N CYS A 280 -14.15 -21.77 13.74
CA CYS A 280 -14.97 -22.00 12.55
C CYS A 280 -14.13 -21.92 11.27
N ILE A 281 -14.59 -22.60 10.22
CA ILE A 281 -14.05 -22.50 8.87
C ILE A 281 -15.13 -21.92 7.96
N PHE A 282 -14.80 -20.88 7.20
CA PHE A 282 -15.71 -20.22 6.27
C PHE A 282 -15.14 -20.22 4.85
N HIS A 283 -15.82 -20.92 3.94
CA HIS A 283 -15.68 -20.79 2.49
C HIS A 283 -16.99 -20.26 1.93
N THR A 284 -17.03 -18.98 1.56
CA THR A 284 -18.28 -18.27 1.24
C THR A 284 -18.24 -17.57 -0.12
N GLY A 285 -19.39 -17.50 -0.79
CA GLY A 285 -19.59 -16.75 -2.04
C GLY A 285 -19.79 -15.25 -1.84
N ASP A 286 -19.90 -14.80 -0.58
CA ASP A 286 -19.95 -13.39 -0.17
C ASP A 286 -19.12 -13.22 1.13
N ASP A 287 -19.49 -12.34 2.06
CA ASP A 287 -18.74 -12.12 3.31
C ASP A 287 -18.73 -13.35 4.26
N CYS A 288 -17.58 -13.70 4.86
CA CYS A 288 -17.48 -14.85 5.78
C CYS A 288 -18.29 -14.61 7.07
N ILE A 289 -18.06 -13.47 7.71
CA ILE A 289 -18.82 -13.00 8.87
C ILE A 289 -19.27 -11.56 8.59
N ALA A 290 -20.58 -11.32 8.59
CA ALA A 290 -21.17 -10.03 8.29
C ALA A 290 -22.07 -9.54 9.44
N ILE A 291 -21.52 -8.67 10.29
CA ILE A 291 -22.23 -8.06 11.42
C ILE A 291 -23.13 -6.94 10.91
N LYS A 292 -24.42 -7.02 11.24
CA LYS A 292 -25.49 -6.14 10.73
C LYS A 292 -26.39 -5.66 11.87
N SER A 293 -27.29 -4.73 11.59
CA SER A 293 -28.25 -4.17 12.56
C SER A 293 -29.43 -3.48 11.85
N GLY A 294 -29.96 -4.09 10.79
CA GLY A 294 -31.06 -3.53 10.00
C GLY A 294 -30.66 -2.44 9.00
N ARG A 295 -31.50 -2.27 7.99
CA ARG A 295 -31.28 -1.34 6.87
C ARG A 295 -32.23 -0.13 6.96
N ASN A 296 -31.67 1.05 6.76
CA ASN A 296 -32.37 2.33 6.63
C ASN A 296 -33.43 2.56 7.72
N ASN A 297 -34.65 2.91 7.33
CA ASN A 297 -35.72 3.27 8.25
C ASN A 297 -36.04 2.15 9.25
N ASP A 298 -36.09 0.90 8.81
CA ASP A 298 -36.32 -0.25 9.69
C ASP A 298 -35.23 -0.35 10.76
N GLY A 299 -33.94 -0.35 10.38
CA GLY A 299 -32.85 -0.43 11.34
C GLY A 299 -32.80 0.75 12.31
N ARG A 300 -33.10 1.97 11.83
CA ARG A 300 -33.23 3.16 12.68
C ARG A 300 -34.38 3.05 13.67
N LEU A 301 -35.53 2.53 13.24
CA LEU A 301 -36.70 2.32 14.10
C LEU A 301 -36.48 1.22 15.12
N TRP A 302 -35.76 0.15 14.78
CA TRP A 302 -35.38 -0.88 15.74
C TRP A 302 -34.48 -0.30 16.82
N ASN A 303 -33.54 0.56 16.43
CA ASN A 303 -32.57 1.21 17.32
C ASN A 303 -31.87 0.18 18.23
N LYS A 304 -31.47 -0.94 17.61
CA LYS A 304 -30.78 -2.06 18.25
C LYS A 304 -29.45 -2.29 17.53
N PRO A 305 -28.31 -1.94 18.14
CA PRO A 305 -27.02 -2.26 17.56
C PRO A 305 -26.73 -3.76 17.66
N SER A 306 -25.89 -4.26 16.77
CA SER A 306 -25.15 -5.49 17.06
C SER A 306 -24.00 -5.15 18.00
N LYS A 307 -23.90 -5.84 19.13
CA LYS A 307 -22.90 -5.49 20.15
C LYS A 307 -22.34 -6.65 20.94
N ASN A 308 -21.14 -6.43 21.47
CA ASN A 308 -20.40 -7.39 22.30
C ASN A 308 -20.17 -8.70 21.54
N ILE A 309 -19.34 -8.64 20.51
CA ILE A 309 -19.10 -9.76 19.59
C ILE A 309 -17.62 -10.14 19.65
N ILE A 310 -17.34 -11.42 19.93
CA ILE A 310 -16.00 -12.01 19.89
C ILE A 310 -15.92 -12.99 18.73
N ILE A 311 -14.89 -12.85 17.90
CA ILE A 311 -14.53 -13.72 16.79
C ILE A 311 -13.10 -14.20 17.04
N ARG A 312 -12.85 -15.51 17.15
CA ARG A 312 -11.47 -16.00 17.36
C ARG A 312 -11.18 -17.37 16.79
N ASN A 313 -9.91 -17.62 16.46
CA ASN A 313 -9.44 -18.93 16.02
C ASN A 313 -10.20 -19.43 14.78
N CYS A 314 -10.62 -18.52 13.89
CA CYS A 314 -11.36 -18.86 12.69
C CYS A 314 -10.45 -18.84 11.47
N ARG A 315 -10.79 -19.67 10.47
CA ARG A 315 -10.18 -19.66 9.15
C ARG A 315 -11.18 -19.17 8.11
N MET A 316 -10.84 -18.10 7.41
CA MET A 316 -11.64 -17.55 6.30
C MET A 316 -10.92 -17.89 4.99
N GLU A 317 -11.46 -18.87 4.26
CA GLU A 317 -10.84 -19.44 3.06
C GLU A 317 -11.25 -18.71 1.78
N ASP A 318 -12.43 -18.09 1.72
CA ASP A 318 -12.87 -17.32 0.53
C ASP A 318 -14.02 -16.36 0.87
N GLY A 319 -14.24 -15.33 0.05
CA GLY A 319 -15.39 -14.43 0.19
C GLY A 319 -15.18 -12.95 -0.16
N HIS A 320 -16.22 -12.13 -0.02
CA HIS A 320 -16.12 -10.67 -0.21
C HIS A 320 -15.45 -9.92 0.95
N GLY A 321 -15.32 -10.57 2.10
CA GLY A 321 -14.64 -10.04 3.28
C GLY A 321 -14.55 -11.05 4.42
N GLY A 322 -13.46 -11.04 5.18
CA GLY A 322 -13.27 -11.94 6.33
C GLY A 322 -14.15 -11.56 7.53
N VAL A 323 -13.91 -10.37 8.10
CA VAL A 323 -14.78 -9.77 9.13
C VAL A 323 -15.37 -8.48 8.58
N VAL A 324 -16.70 -8.43 8.50
CA VAL A 324 -17.43 -7.37 7.80
C VAL A 324 -18.46 -6.72 8.71
N ILE A 325 -18.50 -5.39 8.70
CA ILE A 325 -19.50 -4.58 9.39
C ILE A 325 -20.33 -3.86 8.31
N GLY A 326 -21.63 -4.14 8.28
CA GLY A 326 -22.59 -3.56 7.34
C GLY A 326 -22.92 -4.43 6.13
N SER A 327 -23.65 -3.92 5.12
CA SER A 327 -24.00 -2.49 4.95
C SER A 327 -25.21 -2.06 5.75
N GLU A 328 -26.01 -3.03 6.17
CA GLU A 328 -27.23 -2.90 6.95
C GLU A 328 -26.86 -2.57 8.40
N ILE A 329 -26.44 -1.33 8.67
CA ILE A 329 -25.84 -0.94 9.94
C ILE A 329 -26.60 0.19 10.66
N SER A 330 -27.86 0.41 10.28
CA SER A 330 -28.65 1.56 10.71
C SER A 330 -28.94 1.58 12.21
N GLY A 331 -29.07 0.41 12.85
CA GLY A 331 -29.17 0.27 14.31
C GLY A 331 -27.84 0.46 15.08
N GLY A 332 -26.69 0.47 14.38
CA GLY A 332 -25.35 0.60 14.95
C GLY A 332 -24.60 -0.71 15.16
N CYS A 333 -23.30 -0.61 15.44
CA CYS A 333 -22.43 -1.73 15.78
C CYS A 333 -21.37 -1.29 16.78
N GLU A 334 -21.24 -2.00 17.89
CA GLU A 334 -20.30 -1.64 18.94
C GLU A 334 -19.62 -2.83 19.61
N ASN A 335 -18.35 -2.67 19.99
CA ASN A 335 -17.57 -3.66 20.74
C ASN A 335 -17.44 -5.00 19.99
N VAL A 336 -16.70 -4.96 18.88
CA VAL A 336 -16.36 -6.15 18.09
C VAL A 336 -14.88 -6.46 18.24
N TYR A 337 -14.57 -7.69 18.65
CA TYR A 337 -13.22 -8.17 18.88
C TYR A 337 -12.94 -9.38 17.99
N ALA A 338 -12.00 -9.25 17.05
CA ALA A 338 -11.53 -10.33 16.19
C ALA A 338 -10.07 -10.65 16.48
N GLU A 339 -9.72 -11.89 16.84
CA GLU A 339 -8.32 -12.26 17.09
C GLU A 339 -7.92 -13.67 16.65
N ASN A 340 -6.63 -13.87 16.40
CA ASN A 340 -6.05 -15.19 16.10
C ASN A 340 -6.74 -15.89 14.92
N CYS A 341 -7.00 -15.17 13.83
CA CYS A 341 -7.62 -15.71 12.62
C CYS A 341 -6.59 -15.88 11.49
N GLU A 342 -6.89 -16.82 10.60
CA GLU A 342 -6.15 -17.05 9.36
C GLU A 342 -7.05 -16.72 8.17
N MET A 343 -6.53 -15.95 7.22
CA MET A 343 -7.28 -15.54 6.02
C MET A 343 -6.40 -15.63 4.78
N ASP A 344 -6.73 -16.47 3.81
CA ASP A 344 -5.87 -16.63 2.64
C ASP A 344 -6.62 -17.10 1.41
N SER A 345 -6.89 -16.18 0.47
CA SER A 345 -7.35 -16.53 -0.87
C SER A 345 -7.19 -15.38 -1.86
N PRO A 346 -6.86 -15.67 -3.14
CA PRO A 346 -6.87 -14.66 -4.20
C PRO A 346 -8.28 -14.12 -4.51
N HIS A 347 -9.33 -14.82 -4.06
CA HIS A 347 -10.73 -14.48 -4.24
C HIS A 347 -11.32 -13.80 -2.99
N LEU A 348 -10.72 -14.01 -1.80
CA LEU A 348 -11.02 -13.23 -0.60
C LEU A 348 -10.72 -11.74 -0.86
N GLU A 349 -11.74 -10.89 -0.86
CA GLU A 349 -11.52 -9.51 -1.30
C GLU A 349 -10.89 -8.62 -0.23
N ARG A 350 -11.30 -8.76 1.05
CA ARG A 350 -10.95 -7.83 2.14
C ARG A 350 -10.81 -8.56 3.47
N ILE A 351 -9.98 -8.05 4.38
CA ILE A 351 -9.73 -8.68 5.69
C ILE A 351 -10.66 -8.10 6.76
N LEU A 352 -10.50 -6.80 7.07
CA LEU A 352 -11.46 -6.03 7.85
C LEU A 352 -12.19 -5.04 6.93
N ARG A 353 -13.51 -5.22 6.81
CA ARG A 353 -14.35 -4.40 5.91
C ARG A 353 -15.46 -3.70 6.68
N ILE A 354 -15.54 -2.39 6.55
CA ILE A 354 -16.66 -1.56 7.04
C ILE A 354 -17.32 -0.91 5.83
N LYS A 355 -18.62 -1.16 5.62
CA LYS A 355 -19.40 -0.64 4.50
C LYS A 355 -20.67 0.05 5.00
N THR A 356 -20.92 1.28 4.55
CA THR A 356 -22.12 2.06 4.89
C THR A 356 -22.34 3.17 3.86
N ASN A 357 -23.44 3.91 3.97
CA ASN A 357 -23.74 5.10 3.18
C ASN A 357 -24.69 6.06 3.94
N ASN A 358 -24.96 7.22 3.36
CA ASN A 358 -25.82 8.23 3.98
C ASN A 358 -27.34 7.97 3.90
N CYS A 359 -27.75 6.79 3.44
CA CYS A 359 -29.10 6.26 3.70
C CYS A 359 -29.20 5.64 5.10
N ARG A 360 -28.08 5.11 5.62
CA ARG A 360 -28.10 4.22 6.79
C ARG A 360 -28.22 4.99 8.10
N GLY A 361 -27.39 6.02 8.30
CA GLY A 361 -27.08 6.53 9.63
C GLY A 361 -26.32 5.48 10.45
N GLY A 362 -26.57 5.46 11.76
CA GLY A 362 -25.95 4.50 12.67
C GLY A 362 -24.54 4.89 13.12
N LEU A 363 -24.15 4.32 14.25
CA LEU A 363 -22.82 4.48 14.85
C LEU A 363 -22.10 3.13 14.81
N ILE A 364 -20.94 3.09 14.18
CA ILE A 364 -20.00 1.97 14.21
C ILE A 364 -18.82 2.40 15.08
N GLN A 365 -18.61 1.70 16.21
CA GLN A 365 -17.56 2.05 17.16
C GLN A 365 -16.90 0.84 17.82
N ASN A 366 -15.66 1.00 18.28
CA ASN A 366 -14.93 -0.01 19.05
C ASN A 366 -14.82 -1.33 18.28
N ILE A 367 -14.19 -1.25 17.10
CA ILE A 367 -13.95 -2.40 16.21
C ILE A 367 -12.47 -2.74 16.27
N HIS A 368 -12.15 -3.89 16.84
CA HIS A 368 -10.79 -4.31 17.15
C HIS A 368 -10.45 -5.61 16.43
N MET A 369 -9.33 -5.61 15.70
CA MET A 369 -8.77 -6.82 15.06
C MET A 369 -7.30 -6.96 15.48
N ARG A 370 -6.91 -8.13 16.00
CA ARG A 370 -5.48 -8.40 16.30
C ARG A 370 -4.99 -9.78 15.92
N LYS A 371 -3.68 -9.95 15.74
CA LYS A 371 -3.03 -11.27 15.55
C LYS A 371 -3.67 -12.05 14.39
N VAL A 372 -3.79 -11.42 13.22
CA VAL A 372 -4.35 -12.05 12.01
C VAL A 372 -3.23 -12.30 11.01
N THR A 373 -3.14 -13.54 10.54
CA THR A 373 -2.21 -13.91 9.47
C THR A 373 -2.95 -13.96 8.16
N VAL A 374 -2.50 -13.14 7.20
CA VAL A 374 -3.08 -13.09 5.86
C VAL A 374 -2.07 -13.58 4.83
N GLY A 375 -2.42 -14.63 4.10
CA GLY A 375 -1.64 -15.03 2.93
C GLY A 375 -1.83 -13.99 1.84
N GLN A 376 -3.01 -13.98 1.20
CA GLN A 376 -3.37 -12.92 0.26
C GLN A 376 -4.84 -12.50 0.36
N CYS A 377 -5.12 -11.27 -0.09
CA CYS A 377 -6.46 -10.81 -0.42
C CYS A 377 -6.46 -9.97 -1.71
N LYS A 378 -7.60 -9.89 -2.40
CA LYS A 378 -7.70 -9.23 -3.70
C LYS A 378 -7.65 -7.71 -3.63
N GLU A 379 -8.38 -7.08 -2.70
CA GLU A 379 -8.50 -5.61 -2.65
C GLU A 379 -7.67 -4.99 -1.54
N ALA A 380 -8.07 -5.14 -0.27
CA ALA A 380 -7.50 -4.36 0.82
C ALA A 380 -7.43 -5.14 2.13
N VAL A 381 -6.38 -4.90 2.92
CA VAL A 381 -6.30 -5.45 4.29
C VAL A 381 -7.31 -4.73 5.19
N LEU A 382 -7.25 -3.40 5.28
CA LEU A 382 -8.28 -2.60 5.93
C LEU A 382 -9.08 -1.80 4.90
N LYS A 383 -10.42 -1.98 4.90
CA LYS A 383 -11.34 -1.22 4.06
C LYS A 383 -12.42 -0.54 4.90
N ILE A 384 -12.50 0.79 4.82
CA ILE A 384 -13.65 1.58 5.30
C ILE A 384 -14.28 2.30 4.10
N ASN A 385 -15.59 2.15 3.91
CA ASN A 385 -16.31 2.78 2.80
C ASN A 385 -17.66 3.36 3.24
N LEU A 386 -17.77 4.69 3.23
CA LEU A 386 -19.00 5.44 3.50
C LEU A 386 -19.80 5.79 2.23
N ASP A 387 -19.38 5.29 1.06
CA ASP A 387 -20.05 5.50 -0.24
C ASP A 387 -20.49 4.17 -0.87
N TYR A 388 -20.98 3.23 -0.04
CA TYR A 388 -21.50 1.95 -0.52
C TYR A 388 -22.86 2.12 -1.21
N GLU A 389 -23.10 1.45 -2.34
CA GLU A 389 -24.37 1.57 -3.11
C GLU A 389 -24.87 3.03 -3.27
N PRO A 390 -24.09 3.94 -3.89
CA PRO A 390 -24.39 5.38 -3.91
C PRO A 390 -25.69 5.74 -4.64
N ARG A 391 -26.30 4.79 -5.37
CA ARG A 391 -27.56 4.95 -6.11
C ARG A 391 -28.75 4.23 -5.48
N GLU A 392 -28.61 3.74 -4.25
CA GLU A 392 -29.73 3.16 -3.51
C GLU A 392 -30.90 4.15 -3.40
N ALA A 393 -32.11 3.65 -3.66
CA ALA A 393 -33.37 4.41 -3.54
C ALA A 393 -33.80 4.46 -2.07
N CYS A 394 -33.51 5.57 -1.39
CA CYS A 394 -33.69 5.75 0.06
C CYS A 394 -33.88 7.23 0.39
N TYR A 395 -34.34 7.56 1.59
CA TYR A 395 -34.13 8.90 2.13
C TYR A 395 -32.66 9.06 2.55
N ARG A 396 -32.02 10.14 2.06
CA ARG A 396 -30.62 10.48 2.35
C ARG A 396 -30.52 11.61 3.37
N GLY A 397 -29.35 11.73 3.98
CA GLY A 397 -29.06 12.72 5.02
C GLY A 397 -28.85 12.11 6.40
N PHE A 398 -28.93 10.79 6.50
CA PHE A 398 -28.56 10.04 7.70
C PHE A 398 -27.07 9.70 7.61
N GLU A 399 -26.22 10.65 7.98
CA GLU A 399 -24.77 10.48 7.89
C GLU A 399 -24.28 9.44 8.92
N PRO A 400 -23.66 8.32 8.50
CA PRO A 400 -23.14 7.29 9.40
C PRO A 400 -21.85 7.77 10.07
N THR A 401 -21.53 7.27 11.27
CA THR A 401 -20.24 7.50 11.94
C THR A 401 -19.46 6.20 12.09
N VAL A 402 -18.17 6.21 11.77
CA VAL A 402 -17.20 5.12 12.02
C VAL A 402 -16.08 5.67 12.89
N ARG A 403 -15.91 5.13 14.10
CA ARG A 403 -14.85 5.59 15.01
C ARG A 403 -14.22 4.49 15.83
N ASN A 404 -13.04 4.74 16.38
CA ASN A 404 -12.32 3.81 17.25
C ASN A 404 -12.19 2.41 16.61
N VAL A 405 -11.49 2.37 15.47
CA VAL A 405 -11.19 1.12 14.74
C VAL A 405 -9.71 0.84 14.88
N SER A 406 -9.35 -0.36 15.34
CA SER A 406 -7.95 -0.76 15.53
C SER A 406 -7.61 -2.07 14.81
N MET A 407 -6.41 -2.11 14.24
CA MET A 407 -5.81 -3.29 13.62
C MET A 407 -4.38 -3.44 14.17
N GLU A 408 -4.13 -4.50 14.93
CA GLU A 408 -2.86 -4.73 15.64
C GLU A 408 -2.23 -6.10 15.30
N ASP A 409 -0.91 -6.16 15.11
CA ASP A 409 -0.20 -7.43 14.85
C ASP A 409 -0.79 -8.23 13.66
N VAL A 410 -1.13 -7.54 12.57
CA VAL A 410 -1.65 -8.17 11.34
C VAL A 410 -0.57 -8.23 10.26
N THR A 411 -0.44 -9.41 9.64
CA THR A 411 0.46 -9.62 8.50
C THR A 411 -0.31 -9.92 7.22
N CYS A 412 0.22 -9.49 6.06
CA CYS A 412 -0.35 -9.80 4.74
C CYS A 412 0.78 -10.00 3.73
N GLN A 413 0.74 -11.04 2.88
CA GLN A 413 1.78 -11.27 1.86
C GLN A 413 1.44 -10.65 0.48
N LYS A 414 0.16 -10.36 0.22
CA LYS A 414 -0.26 -9.76 -1.06
C LYS A 414 -1.63 -9.10 -0.98
N SER A 415 -1.73 -7.87 -1.47
CA SER A 415 -3.00 -7.17 -1.70
C SER A 415 -2.89 -6.06 -2.75
N ASN A 416 -4.01 -5.50 -3.20
CA ASN A 416 -3.96 -4.28 -4.02
C ASN A 416 -3.66 -3.04 -3.15
N TYR A 417 -4.24 -2.97 -1.96
CA TYR A 417 -4.08 -1.87 -1.00
C TYR A 417 -3.75 -2.41 0.40
N GLY A 418 -2.90 -1.73 1.16
CA GLY A 418 -2.78 -1.99 2.60
C GLY A 418 -4.00 -1.45 3.33
N VAL A 419 -4.14 -0.13 3.34
CA VAL A 419 -5.27 0.58 3.96
C VAL A 419 -6.03 1.41 2.92
N LEU A 420 -7.34 1.22 2.84
CA LEU A 420 -8.22 1.95 1.94
C LEU A 420 -9.44 2.52 2.67
N ILE A 421 -9.46 3.85 2.83
CA ILE A 421 -10.53 4.58 3.52
C ILE A 421 -11.21 5.52 2.53
N ILE A 422 -12.53 5.37 2.40
CA ILE A 422 -13.41 6.27 1.65
C ILE A 422 -14.38 6.90 2.65
N GLY A 423 -14.05 8.11 3.11
CA GLY A 423 -14.90 8.95 3.95
C GLY A 423 -15.83 9.83 3.13
N GLY A 424 -16.80 10.45 3.80
CA GLY A 424 -17.69 11.45 3.21
C GLY A 424 -16.99 12.80 2.99
N ASN A 425 -17.46 13.58 2.02
CA ASN A 425 -16.91 14.91 1.73
C ASN A 425 -17.56 16.03 2.56
N LYS A 426 -18.76 15.78 3.11
CA LYS A 426 -19.54 16.79 3.85
C LYS A 426 -19.09 16.88 5.31
N VAL A 427 -19.09 15.74 6.00
CA VAL A 427 -18.84 15.64 7.45
C VAL A 427 -17.66 14.70 7.71
N GLU A 428 -16.87 15.01 8.75
CA GLU A 428 -15.76 14.21 9.22
C GLU A 428 -16.26 13.05 10.11
N ASN A 429 -16.73 11.99 9.47
CA ASN A 429 -17.39 10.88 10.15
C ASN A 429 -16.56 9.59 10.22
N VAL A 430 -15.30 9.64 9.79
CA VAL A 430 -14.33 8.56 9.98
C VAL A 430 -13.19 9.09 10.81
N TYR A 431 -13.07 8.64 12.05
CA TYR A 431 -12.02 9.14 12.93
C TYR A 431 -11.53 8.14 13.98
N ASP A 432 -10.34 8.38 14.54
CA ASP A 432 -9.68 7.51 15.51
C ASP A 432 -9.50 6.09 14.95
N ILE A 433 -8.76 6.00 13.83
CA ILE A 433 -8.42 4.74 13.16
C ILE A 433 -6.95 4.46 13.43
N HIS A 434 -6.63 3.30 14.00
CA HIS A 434 -5.27 2.95 14.41
C HIS A 434 -4.82 1.65 13.76
N VAL A 435 -3.68 1.68 13.06
CA VAL A 435 -3.03 0.46 12.55
C VAL A 435 -1.66 0.37 13.21
N LYS A 436 -1.44 -0.68 13.99
CA LYS A 436 -0.30 -0.81 14.89
C LYS A 436 0.45 -2.13 14.67
N ASN A 437 1.77 -2.09 14.58
CA ASN A 437 2.62 -3.30 14.47
C ASN A 437 2.20 -4.24 13.31
N CYS A 438 1.81 -3.65 12.17
CA CYS A 438 1.35 -4.41 11.02
C CYS A 438 2.41 -4.47 9.91
N LYS A 439 2.44 -5.59 9.19
CA LYS A 439 3.35 -5.78 8.05
C LYS A 439 2.61 -6.29 6.82
N PHE A 440 2.49 -5.47 5.78
CA PHE A 440 1.84 -5.84 4.53
C PHE A 440 2.87 -5.86 3.40
N ASP A 441 3.29 -7.04 3.01
CA ASP A 441 4.15 -7.29 1.86
C ASP A 441 3.29 -7.49 0.59
N GLY A 442 3.90 -7.35 -0.58
CA GLY A 442 3.24 -7.60 -1.87
C GLY A 442 2.06 -6.67 -2.20
N VAL A 443 2.01 -5.46 -1.64
CA VAL A 443 0.97 -4.46 -1.96
C VAL A 443 1.22 -3.86 -3.35
N ILE A 444 0.25 -3.99 -4.26
CA ILE A 444 0.47 -3.73 -5.71
C ILE A 444 0.09 -2.31 -6.15
N LYS A 445 -1.01 -1.73 -5.65
CA LYS A 445 -1.50 -0.42 -6.12
C LYS A 445 -0.99 0.73 -5.28
N GLN A 446 -1.42 0.83 -4.02
CA GLN A 446 -1.00 1.90 -3.12
C GLN A 446 -0.90 1.38 -1.68
N PRO A 447 0.11 1.79 -0.90
CA PRO A 447 0.22 1.42 0.52
C PRO A 447 -1.02 1.84 1.31
N THR A 448 -1.37 3.12 1.19
CA THR A 448 -2.51 3.73 1.87
C THR A 448 -3.25 4.65 0.91
N LYS A 449 -4.58 4.59 0.88
CA LYS A 449 -5.43 5.54 0.16
C LYS A 449 -6.56 6.01 1.05
N VAL A 450 -6.55 7.29 1.38
CA VAL A 450 -7.61 7.95 2.17
C VAL A 450 -8.24 9.05 1.32
N THR A 451 -9.56 9.00 1.16
CA THR A 451 -10.34 10.03 0.45
C THR A 451 -11.49 10.51 1.32
N GLY A 452 -11.94 11.75 1.11
CA GLY A 452 -12.96 12.37 1.96
C GLY A 452 -12.38 12.90 3.27
N LYS A 453 -13.26 13.41 4.14
CA LYS A 453 -12.86 13.98 5.44
C LYS A 453 -12.66 12.88 6.48
N THR A 454 -11.49 12.87 7.10
CA THR A 454 -11.11 11.94 8.18
C THR A 454 -10.27 12.64 9.24
N ARG A 455 -10.27 12.16 10.49
CA ARG A 455 -9.41 12.67 11.57
C ARG A 455 -8.73 11.55 12.35
N ASN A 456 -7.52 11.79 12.84
CA ASN A 456 -6.79 10.84 13.69
C ASN A 456 -6.67 9.42 13.09
N VAL A 457 -6.33 9.33 11.80
CA VAL A 457 -5.90 8.06 11.20
C VAL A 457 -4.41 7.91 11.49
N LYS A 458 -4.04 6.95 12.34
CA LYS A 458 -2.66 6.77 12.82
C LYS A 458 -2.07 5.45 12.36
N PHE A 459 -0.82 5.52 11.91
CA PHE A 459 0.00 4.37 11.56
C PHE A 459 1.17 4.30 12.53
N ASP A 460 1.19 3.28 13.39
CA ASP A 460 2.27 3.05 14.34
C ASP A 460 2.98 1.74 13.97
N ASN A 461 4.25 1.84 13.56
CA ASN A 461 5.02 0.68 13.10
C ASN A 461 4.28 -0.15 12.01
N LEU A 462 3.62 0.53 11.07
CA LEU A 462 3.05 -0.09 9.87
C LEU A 462 4.12 -0.13 8.77
N ILE A 463 4.52 -1.34 8.37
CA ILE A 463 5.48 -1.55 7.28
C ILE A 463 4.72 -2.07 6.06
N ILE A 464 4.83 -1.38 4.94
CA ILE A 464 4.26 -1.82 3.66
C ILE A 464 5.37 -1.95 2.61
N ASN A 465 5.50 -3.13 2.00
CA ASN A 465 6.54 -3.46 1.03
C ASN A 465 7.95 -3.10 1.54
N GLY A 466 8.21 -3.36 2.82
CA GLY A 466 9.48 -3.04 3.47
C GLY A 466 9.73 -1.55 3.77
N SER A 467 8.78 -0.65 3.50
CA SER A 467 8.85 0.80 3.82
C SER A 467 7.93 1.12 5.00
N LEU A 468 8.43 1.92 5.96
CA LEU A 468 7.64 2.44 7.07
C LEU A 468 6.61 3.45 6.56
N VAL A 469 5.34 3.26 6.93
CA VAL A 469 4.28 4.23 6.63
C VAL A 469 4.23 5.27 7.74
N LEU A 470 4.39 6.53 7.36
CA LEU A 470 4.28 7.68 8.27
C LEU A 470 3.19 8.63 7.77
N ASN A 471 2.36 9.10 8.70
CA ASN A 471 1.52 10.26 8.42
C ASN A 471 2.39 11.49 8.16
N LYS A 472 1.83 12.48 7.45
CA LYS A 472 2.54 13.72 7.11
C LYS A 472 3.02 14.45 8.37
N GLU A 473 2.21 14.43 9.42
CA GLU A 473 2.51 15.02 10.72
C GLU A 473 3.69 14.33 11.43
N ASP A 474 3.86 13.02 11.27
CA ASP A 474 4.86 12.20 11.96
C ASP A 474 6.23 12.16 11.27
N ARG A 475 6.33 12.72 10.05
CA ARG A 475 7.60 12.82 9.31
C ARG A 475 8.56 13.79 10.01
N PRO A 476 9.82 13.41 10.25
CA PRO A 476 10.81 14.30 10.86
C PRO A 476 11.06 15.57 10.04
N TYR A 477 10.97 15.46 8.71
CA TYR A 477 11.14 16.53 7.73
C TYR A 477 9.94 16.54 6.77
N GLN A 478 9.57 17.71 6.25
CA GLN A 478 8.43 17.84 5.32
C GLN A 478 8.85 17.84 3.84
N THR A 479 10.14 18.00 3.57
CA THR A 479 10.73 18.01 2.24
C THR A 479 11.78 16.90 2.09
N TYR A 480 11.93 16.36 0.89
CA TYR A 480 12.78 15.18 0.65
C TYR A 480 14.26 15.52 0.50
N SER A 481 14.61 16.73 0.04
CA SER A 481 16.00 17.18 -0.04
C SER A 481 16.66 17.21 1.34
N GLU A 482 16.00 17.86 2.30
CA GLU A 482 16.42 17.96 3.69
C GLU A 482 16.40 16.58 4.38
N TRP A 483 15.31 15.81 4.18
CA TRP A 483 15.21 14.47 4.77
C TRP A 483 16.32 13.52 4.30
N LEU A 484 16.61 13.48 3.00
CA LEU A 484 17.66 12.58 2.48
C LEU A 484 19.04 13.06 2.91
N THR A 485 19.29 14.38 2.91
CA THR A 485 20.57 14.94 3.40
C THR A 485 20.87 14.49 4.82
N HIS A 486 19.90 14.63 5.73
CA HIS A 486 20.07 14.18 7.11
C HIS A 486 20.11 12.66 7.26
N SER A 487 19.38 11.94 6.40
CA SER A 487 19.44 10.47 6.38
C SER A 487 20.85 9.98 6.04
N GLU A 488 21.52 10.61 5.08
CA GLU A 488 22.89 10.25 4.70
C GLU A 488 23.92 10.68 5.75
N MET A 489 23.76 11.86 6.36
CA MET A 489 24.62 12.26 7.49
C MET A 489 24.49 11.31 8.69
N GLN A 490 23.28 10.80 8.97
CA GLN A 490 23.07 9.80 10.02
C GLN A 490 23.67 8.45 9.62
N ARG A 491 23.52 8.03 8.36
CA ARG A 491 24.07 6.77 7.84
C ARG A 491 25.60 6.78 7.80
N VAL A 492 26.19 7.91 7.44
CA VAL A 492 27.63 8.11 7.27
C VAL A 492 28.05 9.38 8.01
N PRO A 493 28.37 9.28 9.31
CA PRO A 493 28.67 10.46 10.14
C PRO A 493 29.93 11.25 9.79
N GLN A 494 30.74 10.78 8.83
CA GLN A 494 31.97 11.45 8.39
C GLN A 494 31.97 11.58 6.87
N SER A 495 32.02 12.81 6.36
CA SER A 495 31.81 13.09 4.93
C SER A 495 32.86 12.47 3.99
N TYR A 496 34.07 12.23 4.49
CA TYR A 496 35.14 11.55 3.74
C TYR A 496 35.00 10.02 3.67
N LEU A 497 33.95 9.45 4.28
CA LEU A 497 33.62 8.02 4.25
C LEU A 497 32.36 7.68 3.44
N LEU A 498 31.78 8.65 2.73
CA LEU A 498 30.65 8.43 1.79
C LEU A 498 30.96 7.36 0.72
N ASP A 499 29.95 6.95 -0.06
CA ASP A 499 30.05 5.85 -1.05
C ASP A 499 30.63 4.56 -0.46
N PHE A 500 30.11 4.16 0.71
CA PHE A 500 30.46 2.91 1.40
C PHE A 500 31.96 2.76 1.71
N SER A 501 32.69 3.88 1.78
CA SER A 501 34.14 3.84 1.94
C SER A 501 34.53 3.54 3.39
N LYS A 502 35.47 2.61 3.58
CA LYS A 502 36.03 2.28 4.91
C LYS A 502 37.23 3.16 5.27
N LYS A 503 37.70 3.99 4.35
CA LYS A 503 38.86 4.89 4.50
C LYS A 503 38.58 6.21 3.77
N PRO A 504 39.25 7.32 4.14
CA PRO A 504 39.13 8.58 3.39
C PRO A 504 39.37 8.36 1.89
N LYS A 505 38.43 8.79 1.05
CA LYS A 505 38.45 8.51 -0.39
C LYS A 505 38.16 9.77 -1.20
N TRP A 506 39.05 10.07 -2.14
CA TRP A 506 38.82 11.10 -3.14
C TRP A 506 38.13 10.48 -4.36
N SER A 507 36.91 10.91 -4.65
CA SER A 507 36.13 10.38 -5.77
C SER A 507 35.05 11.35 -6.21
N TYR A 508 34.71 11.34 -7.50
CA TYR A 508 33.66 12.19 -8.09
C TYR A 508 32.34 12.13 -7.33
N VAL A 509 31.94 10.93 -6.90
CA VAL A 509 30.66 10.69 -6.23
C VAL A 509 30.53 11.44 -4.92
N MET A 510 31.64 11.62 -4.20
CA MET A 510 31.68 12.40 -2.97
C MET A 510 31.29 13.85 -3.25
N GLY A 511 31.88 14.44 -4.30
CA GLY A 511 31.60 15.82 -4.68
C GLY A 511 30.17 16.03 -5.16
N ILE A 512 29.60 15.05 -5.87
CA ILE A 512 28.22 15.12 -6.35
C ILE A 512 27.23 15.13 -5.20
N GLU A 513 27.35 14.16 -4.28
CA GLU A 513 26.45 14.05 -3.14
C GLU A 513 26.58 15.28 -2.22
N MET A 514 27.81 15.67 -1.88
CA MET A 514 28.06 16.82 -1.01
C MET A 514 27.69 18.16 -1.66
N GLU A 515 27.74 18.31 -2.99
CA GLU A 515 27.17 19.49 -3.63
C GLU A 515 25.65 19.54 -3.49
N GLY A 516 24.97 18.39 -3.60
CA GLY A 516 23.54 18.29 -3.30
C GLY A 516 23.24 18.72 -1.86
N MET A 517 23.99 18.21 -0.89
CA MET A 517 23.87 18.59 0.53
C MET A 517 24.19 20.07 0.77
N LEU A 518 25.17 20.65 0.05
CA LEU A 518 25.47 22.07 0.11
C LEU A 518 24.30 22.91 -0.42
N ASP A 519 23.66 22.46 -1.50
CA ASP A 519 22.46 23.11 -2.03
C ASP A 519 21.28 23.01 -1.07
N THR A 520 21.13 21.90 -0.34
CA THR A 520 20.19 21.77 0.78
C THR A 520 20.47 22.84 1.85
N TYR A 521 21.70 22.92 2.36
CA TYR A 521 22.08 23.92 3.38
C TYR A 521 21.78 25.35 2.90
N LEU A 522 22.15 25.68 1.67
CA LEU A 522 21.94 27.02 1.12
C LEU A 522 20.46 27.36 0.93
N HIS A 523 19.62 26.36 0.66
CA HIS A 523 18.18 26.52 0.53
C HIS A 523 17.51 26.76 1.90
N TYR A 524 17.91 26.00 2.93
CA TYR A 524 17.24 25.96 4.23
C TYR A 524 17.84 26.87 5.32
N LYS A 525 19.02 27.46 5.09
CA LYS A 525 19.63 28.44 6.02
C LYS A 525 18.73 29.64 6.32
N GLY A 526 18.89 30.20 7.52
CA GLY A 526 18.16 31.40 7.95
C GLY A 526 16.71 31.09 8.33
N GLY A 527 16.49 30.01 9.09
CA GLY A 527 15.18 29.65 9.65
C GLY A 527 14.18 29.05 8.67
N LYS A 528 14.63 28.47 7.54
CA LYS A 528 13.73 27.87 6.52
C LYS A 528 13.56 26.36 6.65
N SER A 529 14.37 25.70 7.49
CA SER A 529 14.33 24.25 7.72
C SER A 529 12.91 23.74 7.98
N THR A 530 12.61 22.55 7.46
CA THR A 530 11.33 21.87 7.66
C THR A 530 11.37 20.80 8.76
N PHE A 531 12.50 20.72 9.49
CA PHE A 531 12.66 19.82 10.62
C PHE A 531 11.67 20.15 11.74
N LYS A 532 11.02 19.13 12.28
CA LYS A 532 10.01 19.28 13.35
C LYS A 532 10.57 19.23 14.77
N GLY A 533 11.87 19.02 14.96
CA GLY A 533 12.48 18.99 16.29
C GLY A 533 12.70 20.38 16.90
N ALA A 534 13.15 20.41 18.15
CA ALA A 534 13.25 21.63 18.96
C ALA A 534 14.32 22.65 18.51
N ASP A 535 15.26 22.26 17.64
CA ASP A 535 16.35 23.13 17.17
C ASP A 535 16.63 22.93 15.66
N ALA A 536 15.74 23.50 14.84
CA ALA A 536 15.81 23.40 13.39
C ALA A 536 17.02 24.13 12.78
N GLU A 537 17.48 25.23 13.41
CA GLU A 537 18.64 25.97 12.91
C GLU A 537 19.95 25.20 13.18
N ALA A 538 20.11 24.63 14.39
CA ALA A 538 21.28 23.79 14.66
C ALA A 538 21.30 22.53 13.79
N ASN A 539 20.11 21.97 13.49
CA ASN A 539 19.99 20.85 12.56
C ASN A 539 20.50 21.24 11.16
N ASN A 540 20.10 22.39 10.61
CA ASN A 540 20.62 22.87 9.33
C ASN A 540 22.13 23.20 9.37
N GLU A 541 22.62 23.83 10.44
CA GLU A 541 24.06 24.13 10.61
C GLU A 541 24.92 22.85 10.75
N ALA A 542 24.35 21.72 11.17
CA ALA A 542 25.06 20.44 11.15
C ALA A 542 25.48 20.04 9.73
N ILE A 543 24.70 20.41 8.69
CA ILE A 543 25.04 20.11 7.30
C ILE A 543 26.35 20.81 6.91
N ILE A 544 26.49 22.11 7.19
CA ILE A 544 27.69 22.83 6.77
C ILE A 544 28.94 22.40 7.53
N ASN A 545 28.79 21.99 8.80
CA ASN A 545 29.89 21.43 9.58
C ASN A 545 30.35 20.09 9.03
N TYR A 546 29.42 19.21 8.68
CA TYR A 546 29.70 17.93 8.01
C TYR A 546 30.46 18.14 6.69
N LEU A 547 30.06 19.12 5.89
CA LEU A 547 30.68 19.44 4.60
C LEU A 547 32.11 20.02 4.73
N LYS A 548 32.43 20.71 5.84
CA LYS A 548 33.78 21.23 6.11
C LYS A 548 34.79 20.12 6.41
N GLU A 549 34.35 18.97 6.93
CA GLU A 549 35.25 17.86 7.27
C GLU A 549 35.98 17.29 6.04
N TYR A 550 35.31 17.22 4.89
CA TYR A 550 35.87 16.61 3.69
C TYR A 550 37.12 17.34 3.16
N PRO A 551 37.09 18.65 2.81
CA PRO A 551 38.30 19.35 2.38
C PRO A 551 39.39 19.32 3.45
N ALA A 552 39.02 19.47 4.73
CA ALA A 552 39.98 19.44 5.84
C ALA A 552 40.70 18.09 5.97
N LYS A 553 40.02 16.97 5.64
CA LYS A 553 40.61 15.64 5.69
C LYS A 553 41.40 15.28 4.44
N MET A 554 40.90 15.69 3.28
CA MET A 554 41.39 15.20 1.99
C MET A 554 42.51 16.04 1.39
N ILE A 555 42.65 17.31 1.81
CA ILE A 555 43.62 18.26 1.26
C ILE A 555 44.58 18.69 2.36
N ASP A 556 45.87 18.41 2.20
CA ASP A 556 46.89 18.82 3.17
C ASP A 556 47.22 20.33 3.07
N GLU A 557 48.03 20.84 4.01
CA GLU A 557 48.42 22.26 4.05
C GLU A 557 49.17 22.74 2.80
N LYS A 558 49.79 21.82 2.05
CA LYS A 558 50.50 22.10 0.79
C LYS A 558 49.58 22.01 -0.43
N GLY A 559 48.30 21.67 -0.24
CA GLY A 559 47.33 21.48 -1.31
C GLY A 559 47.39 20.11 -1.98
N ASN A 560 48.13 19.14 -1.43
CA ASN A 560 48.12 17.77 -1.96
C ASN A 560 46.81 17.09 -1.60
N ILE A 561 46.24 16.38 -2.57
CA ILE A 561 44.95 15.70 -2.42
C ILE A 561 45.21 14.21 -2.17
N THR A 562 44.67 13.69 -1.07
CA THR A 562 44.82 12.28 -0.69
C THR A 562 44.22 11.36 -1.76
N GLY A 563 45.04 10.45 -2.30
CA GLY A 563 44.63 9.47 -3.32
C GLY A 563 44.55 10.01 -4.75
N TYR A 564 44.83 11.29 -4.97
CA TYR A 564 44.92 11.91 -6.29
C TYR A 564 46.32 11.71 -6.89
N LYS A 565 46.37 11.44 -8.20
CA LYS A 565 47.61 11.39 -8.99
C LYS A 565 47.39 12.15 -10.28
N TYR A 566 48.30 13.07 -10.57
CA TYR A 566 48.19 13.95 -11.73
C TYR A 566 48.35 13.16 -13.05
N GLU A 567 49.25 12.18 -13.04
CA GLU A 567 49.65 11.38 -14.21
C GLU A 567 48.56 10.40 -14.65
N ASP A 568 47.59 10.11 -13.79
CA ASP A 568 46.45 9.27 -14.14
C ASP A 568 45.54 9.97 -15.17
N PHE A 569 45.62 11.31 -15.27
CA PHE A 569 44.76 12.17 -16.07
C PHE A 569 43.30 11.72 -16.00
N ASN A 570 42.82 11.43 -14.80
CA ASN A 570 41.52 10.84 -14.59
C ASN A 570 40.48 11.95 -14.38
N LEU A 571 39.52 12.10 -15.31
CA LEU A 571 38.48 13.13 -15.18
C LEU A 571 37.60 12.92 -13.95
N ASP A 572 37.37 11.68 -13.51
CA ASP A 572 36.58 11.40 -12.29
C ASP A 572 37.22 12.06 -11.05
N ASN A 573 38.54 12.18 -11.02
CA ASN A 573 39.20 12.84 -9.89
C ASN A 573 39.01 14.37 -9.91
N VAL A 574 38.56 14.94 -11.02
CA VAL A 574 38.36 16.39 -11.17
C VAL A 574 36.98 16.81 -10.72
N ARG A 575 35.95 15.95 -10.82
CA ARG A 575 34.57 16.35 -10.52
C ARG A 575 34.40 16.98 -9.15
N THR A 576 35.05 16.41 -8.15
CA THR A 576 35.04 16.90 -6.76
C THR A 576 35.57 18.34 -6.64
N ALA A 577 36.37 18.83 -7.58
CA ALA A 577 36.87 20.20 -7.59
C ALA A 577 35.76 21.26 -7.63
N LYS A 578 34.61 20.98 -8.26
CA LYS A 578 33.49 21.92 -8.27
C LYS A 578 32.91 22.11 -6.86
N PHE A 579 32.72 21.03 -6.10
CA PHE A 579 32.39 21.09 -4.68
C PHE A 579 33.42 21.91 -3.89
N ILE A 580 34.71 21.61 -4.06
CA ILE A 580 35.79 22.32 -3.34
C ILE A 580 35.82 23.81 -3.69
N LEU A 581 35.57 24.17 -4.96
CA LEU A 581 35.49 25.57 -5.38
C LEU A 581 34.36 26.31 -4.66
N ARG A 582 33.18 25.69 -4.60
CA ARG A 582 32.02 26.25 -3.89
C ARG A 582 32.29 26.39 -2.39
N MET A 583 32.91 25.38 -1.77
CA MET A 583 33.31 25.44 -0.36
C MET A 583 34.38 26.49 -0.12
N HIS A 584 35.35 26.65 -1.02
CA HIS A 584 36.38 27.68 -0.94
C HIS A 584 35.78 29.09 -1.04
N ASN A 585 34.76 29.28 -1.87
CA ASN A 585 34.08 30.58 -1.97
C ASN A 585 33.35 30.97 -0.66
N LEU A 586 32.86 29.99 0.09
CA LEU A 586 32.21 30.21 1.39
C LEU A 586 33.22 30.27 2.54
N PHE A 587 34.25 29.43 2.50
CA PHE A 587 35.28 29.27 3.53
C PHE A 587 36.66 29.19 2.87
N PRO A 588 37.25 30.36 2.52
CA PRO A 588 38.52 30.39 1.81
C PRO A 588 39.66 29.78 2.63
N SER A 589 40.51 28.99 1.97
CA SER A 589 41.74 28.46 2.55
C SER A 589 42.83 28.34 1.49
N LYS A 590 44.09 28.52 1.91
CA LYS A 590 45.25 28.43 1.03
C LYS A 590 45.43 27.01 0.46
N SER A 591 45.16 25.98 1.25
CA SER A 591 45.26 24.58 0.81
C SER A 591 44.25 24.26 -0.29
N SER A 592 42.99 24.67 -0.13
CA SER A 592 41.96 24.49 -1.16
C SER A 592 42.29 25.26 -2.45
N GLU A 593 42.83 26.48 -2.35
CA GLU A 593 43.27 27.25 -3.52
C GLU A 593 44.36 26.51 -4.31
N LEU A 594 45.36 25.94 -3.63
CA LEU A 594 46.45 25.18 -4.26
C LEU A 594 45.94 23.87 -4.91
N ALA A 595 45.02 23.17 -4.24
CA ALA A 595 44.39 21.98 -4.80
C ALA A 595 43.57 22.30 -6.07
N LEU A 596 42.77 23.36 -6.04
CA LEU A 596 41.98 23.82 -7.19
C LEU A 596 42.86 24.19 -8.39
N LYS A 597 43.98 24.90 -8.15
CA LYS A 597 44.97 25.21 -9.20
C LYS A 597 45.56 23.93 -9.82
N THR A 598 45.82 22.90 -9.02
CA THR A 598 46.35 21.62 -9.51
C THR A 598 45.33 20.90 -10.39
N LEU A 599 44.07 20.82 -9.96
CA LEU A 599 42.99 20.19 -10.71
C LEU A 599 42.67 20.96 -12.00
N PHE A 600 42.70 22.30 -11.96
CA PHE A 600 42.55 23.14 -13.15
C PHE A 600 43.71 22.93 -14.13
N LYS A 601 44.94 22.85 -13.63
CA LYS A 601 46.14 22.53 -14.44
C LYS A 601 46.03 21.13 -15.07
N GLN A 602 45.40 20.15 -14.42
CA GLN A 602 45.14 18.86 -15.05
C GLN A 602 44.27 19.06 -16.28
N LEU A 603 43.13 19.76 -16.17
CA LEU A 603 42.23 19.98 -17.31
C LEU A 603 42.93 20.69 -18.48
N GLN A 604 43.77 21.69 -18.21
CA GLN A 604 44.53 22.37 -19.25
C GLN A 604 45.48 21.45 -20.03
N ASN A 605 45.98 20.39 -19.38
CA ASN A 605 46.95 19.44 -19.95
C ASN A 605 46.35 18.04 -20.15
N GLN A 606 45.04 17.89 -19.97
CA GLN A 606 44.36 16.61 -20.09
C GLN A 606 44.52 16.13 -21.54
N PRO A 607 44.96 14.89 -21.78
CA PRO A 607 45.08 14.32 -23.12
C PRO A 607 43.77 14.39 -23.88
N ARG A 608 43.86 14.57 -25.20
CA ARG A 608 42.69 14.79 -26.07
C ARG A 608 42.72 13.89 -27.28
N THR A 609 41.53 13.62 -27.81
CA THR A 609 41.34 13.06 -29.16
C THR A 609 41.87 14.03 -30.22
N LYS A 610 42.01 13.59 -31.47
CA LYS A 610 42.40 14.49 -32.57
C LYS A 610 41.39 15.61 -32.78
N GLU A 611 40.13 15.36 -32.44
CA GLU A 611 39.07 16.37 -32.44
C GLU A 611 39.10 17.31 -31.23
N GLY A 612 40.02 17.12 -30.29
CA GLY A 612 40.21 18.01 -29.16
C GLY A 612 39.28 17.73 -27.98
N VAL A 613 38.60 16.58 -27.93
CA VAL A 613 37.78 16.18 -26.77
C VAL A 613 38.67 15.47 -25.76
N TYR A 614 38.49 15.74 -24.46
CA TYR A 614 39.27 15.07 -23.42
C TYR A 614 39.12 13.55 -23.49
N TRP A 615 40.24 12.84 -23.38
CA TRP A 615 40.23 11.43 -23.01
C TRP A 615 39.62 11.31 -21.62
N HIS A 616 38.80 10.27 -21.42
CA HIS A 616 38.16 10.05 -20.12
C HIS A 616 39.21 9.84 -19.01
N LYS A 617 40.25 9.03 -19.29
CA LYS A 617 41.41 8.76 -18.42
C LYS A 617 42.63 8.42 -19.27
N ALA A 618 43.86 8.51 -18.73
CA ALA A 618 45.05 8.02 -19.43
C ALA A 618 44.93 6.53 -19.82
N ILE A 619 44.38 5.70 -18.93
CA ILE A 619 44.11 4.27 -19.17
C ILE A 619 43.02 4.01 -20.22
N TYR A 620 42.28 5.04 -20.62
CA TYR A 620 41.23 5.03 -21.64
C TYR A 620 41.61 5.95 -22.80
N ALA A 621 42.86 5.83 -23.26
CA ALA A 621 43.39 6.64 -24.36
C ALA A 621 42.47 6.59 -25.59
N ASN A 622 42.24 7.76 -26.19
CA ASN A 622 41.37 8.00 -27.35
C ASN A 622 39.86 7.78 -27.11
N GLN A 623 39.43 7.57 -25.87
CA GLN A 623 38.02 7.32 -25.55
C GLN A 623 37.37 8.55 -24.93
N VAL A 624 36.20 8.89 -25.44
CA VAL A 624 35.29 9.91 -24.89
C VAL A 624 34.09 9.20 -24.30
N TRP A 625 33.85 9.42 -23.02
CA TRP A 625 32.67 8.91 -22.32
C TRP A 625 31.79 10.09 -21.97
N LEU A 626 30.47 9.92 -22.09
CA LEU A 626 29.49 10.93 -21.70
C LEU A 626 29.72 11.42 -20.26
N ASP A 627 30.08 10.48 -19.37
CA ASP A 627 30.47 10.69 -17.98
C ASP A 627 31.56 11.76 -17.86
N GLY A 628 32.63 11.64 -18.65
CA GLY A 628 33.80 12.52 -18.59
C GLY A 628 33.47 14.00 -18.85
N ILE A 629 32.45 14.26 -19.66
CA ILE A 629 31.96 15.61 -19.93
C ILE A 629 31.45 16.26 -18.63
N PHE A 630 30.69 15.51 -17.82
CA PHE A 630 30.22 15.97 -16.52
C PHE A 630 31.32 16.08 -15.46
N MET A 631 32.29 15.17 -15.51
CA MET A 631 33.35 15.16 -14.51
C MET A 631 34.33 16.34 -14.67
N GLY A 632 34.56 16.79 -15.91
CA GLY A 632 35.52 17.86 -16.20
C GLY A 632 34.90 19.24 -16.41
N LEU A 633 33.98 19.37 -17.37
CA LEU A 633 33.60 20.67 -17.93
C LEU A 633 32.88 21.61 -16.95
N PRO A 634 31.96 21.15 -16.08
CA PRO A 634 31.30 22.04 -15.13
C PRO A 634 32.28 22.75 -14.19
N PHE A 635 33.30 22.04 -13.67
CA PHE A 635 34.36 22.67 -12.88
C PHE A 635 35.19 23.62 -13.74
N TYR A 636 35.55 23.21 -14.96
CA TYR A 636 36.37 24.01 -15.88
C TYR A 636 35.74 25.37 -16.18
N CYS A 637 34.45 25.38 -16.51
CA CYS A 637 33.67 26.58 -16.76
C CYS A 637 33.55 27.45 -15.51
N ASN A 638 33.18 26.86 -14.36
CA ASN A 638 33.02 27.60 -13.10
C ASN A 638 34.33 28.29 -12.68
N TYR A 639 35.43 27.56 -12.63
CA TYR A 639 36.72 28.10 -12.24
C TYR A 639 37.19 29.19 -13.23
N ALA A 640 36.99 28.98 -14.53
CA ALA A 640 37.39 29.96 -15.53
C ALA A 640 36.64 31.28 -15.38
N VAL A 641 35.32 31.24 -15.18
CA VAL A 641 34.49 32.44 -15.02
C VAL A 641 34.75 33.16 -13.69
N GLN A 642 35.00 32.42 -12.61
CA GLN A 642 35.20 32.99 -11.28
C GLN A 642 36.64 33.52 -11.06
N ASN A 643 37.66 32.93 -11.70
CA ASN A 643 39.06 33.18 -11.35
C ASN A 643 39.94 33.70 -12.50
N LEU A 644 39.47 33.71 -13.75
CA LEU A 644 40.24 34.19 -14.89
C LEU A 644 39.69 35.50 -15.46
N LYS A 645 40.56 36.26 -16.14
CA LYS A 645 40.13 37.43 -16.92
C LYS A 645 39.13 37.02 -18.01
N PRO A 646 38.12 37.85 -18.34
CA PRO A 646 37.05 37.50 -19.29
C PRO A 646 37.53 36.92 -20.63
N LYS A 647 38.61 37.48 -21.22
CA LYS A 647 39.20 36.97 -22.47
C LYS A 647 39.74 35.54 -22.35
N LYS A 648 40.32 35.18 -21.19
CA LYS A 648 40.81 33.81 -20.93
C LYS A 648 39.64 32.89 -20.61
N ALA A 649 38.68 33.35 -19.79
CA ALA A 649 37.46 32.61 -19.50
C ALA A 649 36.70 32.23 -20.77
N LYS A 650 36.52 33.19 -21.70
CA LYS A 650 35.87 32.94 -23.00
C LYS A 650 36.51 31.78 -23.77
N LYS A 651 37.84 31.72 -23.86
CA LYS A 651 38.53 30.60 -24.55
C LYS A 651 38.22 29.24 -23.92
N ILE A 652 38.08 29.21 -22.60
CA ILE A 652 37.70 28.00 -21.86
C ILE A 652 36.24 27.62 -22.15
N LEU A 653 35.34 28.60 -22.18
CA LEU A 653 33.94 28.36 -22.52
C LEU A 653 33.80 27.87 -23.97
N ASP A 654 34.54 28.48 -24.92
CA ASP A 654 34.55 28.05 -26.32
C ASP A 654 35.03 26.59 -26.45
N ASP A 655 36.10 26.22 -25.75
CA ASP A 655 36.59 24.83 -25.69
C ASP A 655 35.55 23.87 -25.08
N ALA A 656 34.89 24.26 -23.99
CA ALA A 656 33.86 23.44 -23.37
C ALA A 656 32.66 23.20 -24.32
N VAL A 657 32.22 24.23 -25.05
CA VAL A 657 31.15 24.07 -26.06
C VAL A 657 31.59 23.13 -27.17
N ASP A 658 32.82 23.29 -27.70
CA ASP A 658 33.33 22.42 -28.76
C ASP A 658 33.37 20.95 -28.32
N GLN A 659 33.79 20.68 -27.09
CA GLN A 659 33.80 19.33 -26.54
C GLN A 659 32.40 18.72 -26.41
N ILE A 660 31.41 19.50 -25.99
CA ILE A 660 30.01 19.05 -25.94
C ILE A 660 29.50 18.76 -27.35
N VAL A 661 29.63 19.70 -28.30
CA VAL A 661 29.15 19.53 -29.68
C VAL A 661 29.78 18.32 -30.36
N LYS A 662 31.09 18.11 -30.19
CA LYS A 662 31.78 16.94 -30.76
C LYS A 662 31.36 15.64 -30.09
N THR A 663 31.12 15.67 -28.77
CA THR A 663 30.61 14.49 -28.07
C THR A 663 29.21 14.11 -28.58
N ASP A 664 28.31 15.08 -28.79
CA ASP A 664 27.01 14.84 -29.43
C ASP A 664 27.20 14.16 -30.78
N LEU A 665 28.02 14.76 -31.66
CA LEU A 665 28.27 14.24 -33.01
C LEU A 665 28.77 12.78 -33.00
N ARG A 666 29.67 12.44 -32.06
CA ARG A 666 30.36 11.14 -32.04
C ARG A 666 29.60 10.05 -31.30
N THR A 667 28.72 10.39 -30.36
CA THR A 667 28.00 9.41 -29.56
C THR A 667 26.52 9.29 -29.90
N TYR A 668 25.94 10.26 -30.61
CA TYR A 668 24.55 10.21 -31.05
C TYR A 668 24.33 9.08 -32.06
N ASP A 669 23.26 8.33 -31.85
CA ASP A 669 22.80 7.25 -32.72
C ASP A 669 21.45 7.62 -33.33
N GLU A 670 21.44 7.92 -34.62
CA GLU A 670 20.23 8.32 -35.36
C GLU A 670 19.11 7.28 -35.28
N LYS A 671 19.44 5.99 -35.20
CA LYS A 671 18.44 4.91 -35.20
C LYS A 671 17.59 4.92 -33.93
N THR A 672 18.26 5.06 -32.79
CA THR A 672 17.60 5.09 -31.47
C THR A 672 17.21 6.51 -31.06
N GLN A 673 17.83 7.52 -31.67
CA GLN A 673 17.82 8.92 -31.25
C GLN A 673 18.36 9.10 -29.81
N LEU A 674 19.33 8.28 -29.42
CA LEU A 674 19.97 8.29 -28.10
C LEU A 674 21.49 8.39 -28.23
N TRP A 675 22.18 8.66 -27.13
CA TRP A 675 23.64 8.77 -27.09
C TRP A 675 24.24 7.51 -26.47
N LYS A 676 25.14 6.88 -27.21
CA LYS A 676 25.89 5.71 -26.73
C LYS A 676 26.82 6.12 -25.59
N HIS A 677 27.02 5.23 -24.62
CA HIS A 677 27.80 5.50 -23.40
C HIS A 677 29.19 6.09 -23.70
N ALA A 678 29.90 5.52 -24.67
CA ALA A 678 31.21 6.04 -25.09
C ALA A 678 31.46 5.89 -26.59
N TRP A 679 32.51 6.59 -27.02
CA TRP A 679 33.12 6.52 -28.34
C TRP A 679 34.63 6.35 -28.19
N ASP A 680 35.22 5.43 -28.96
CA ASP A 680 36.66 5.30 -29.14
C ASP A 680 37.03 5.84 -30.52
N GLU A 681 37.82 6.92 -30.59
CA GLU A 681 38.24 7.55 -31.85
C GLU A 681 39.02 6.60 -32.77
N THR A 682 39.66 5.57 -32.20
CA THR A 682 40.49 4.63 -32.96
C THR A 682 39.73 3.39 -33.44
N HIS A 683 38.52 3.16 -32.94
CA HIS A 683 37.69 1.98 -33.18
C HIS A 683 38.40 0.65 -32.79
N SER A 684 39.47 0.74 -32.00
CA SER A 684 40.37 -0.35 -31.68
C SER A 684 39.93 -1.11 -30.44
N GLN A 685 39.19 -0.45 -29.53
CA GLN A 685 38.66 -1.10 -28.34
C GLN A 685 37.74 -2.26 -28.72
N PHE A 686 37.78 -3.32 -27.90
CA PHE A 686 37.05 -4.56 -28.15
C PHE A 686 35.53 -4.39 -28.06
N TRP A 687 35.06 -3.41 -27.27
CA TRP A 687 33.65 -3.05 -27.15
C TRP A 687 33.18 -2.06 -28.24
N ALA A 688 34.11 -1.41 -28.95
CA ALA A 688 33.80 -0.36 -29.90
C ALA A 688 33.38 -0.95 -31.24
N ASN A 689 32.29 -0.41 -31.79
CA ASN A 689 31.86 -0.69 -33.14
C ASN A 689 32.98 -0.32 -34.13
N LYS A 690 33.22 -1.18 -35.12
CA LYS A 690 34.36 -1.02 -36.04
C LYS A 690 34.14 0.07 -37.09
N GLU A 691 32.90 0.41 -37.39
CA GLU A 691 32.55 1.44 -38.37
C GLU A 691 32.54 2.84 -37.76
N ASP A 692 32.01 3.00 -36.55
CA ASP A 692 31.78 4.33 -35.96
C ASP A 692 32.38 4.54 -34.56
N GLY A 693 33.04 3.53 -34.00
CA GLY A 693 33.73 3.63 -32.71
C GLY A 693 32.80 3.66 -31.49
N LYS A 694 31.48 3.61 -31.66
CA LYS A 694 30.53 3.74 -30.56
C LYS A 694 30.42 2.46 -29.74
N SER A 695 30.10 2.61 -28.46
CA SER A 695 29.65 1.50 -27.60
C SER A 695 28.25 1.01 -28.03
N GLN A 696 27.89 -0.21 -27.65
CA GLN A 696 26.69 -0.88 -28.15
C GLN A 696 25.38 -0.22 -27.70
N HIS A 697 25.32 0.22 -26.44
CA HIS A 697 24.07 0.60 -25.78
C HIS A 697 24.07 2.02 -25.22
N THR A 698 22.86 2.56 -25.10
CA THR A 698 22.58 3.78 -24.34
C THR A 698 22.39 3.41 -22.87
N TRP A 699 23.42 3.66 -22.08
CA TRP A 699 23.32 3.57 -20.64
C TRP A 699 22.70 4.87 -20.07
N ALA A 700 21.60 4.74 -19.34
CA ALA A 700 20.80 5.87 -18.89
C ALA A 700 21.60 6.87 -18.05
N ARG A 701 22.46 6.38 -17.15
CA ARG A 701 23.27 7.25 -16.31
C ARG A 701 24.34 8.01 -17.09
N ALA A 702 24.94 7.42 -18.12
CA ALA A 702 25.88 8.12 -18.99
C ALA A 702 25.17 9.30 -19.69
N LEU A 703 23.98 9.08 -20.25
CA LEU A 703 23.19 10.18 -20.82
C LEU A 703 22.77 11.20 -19.75
N GLY A 704 22.42 10.75 -18.55
CA GLY A 704 22.13 11.61 -17.39
C GLY A 704 23.28 12.54 -17.04
N TRP A 705 24.52 12.03 -16.98
CA TRP A 705 25.72 12.84 -16.79
C TRP A 705 25.87 13.89 -17.89
N TYR A 706 25.71 13.49 -19.14
CA TYR A 706 25.88 14.38 -20.28
C TYR A 706 24.92 15.57 -20.25
N VAL A 707 23.63 15.33 -19.99
CA VAL A 707 22.65 16.41 -19.93
C VAL A 707 22.82 17.28 -18.67
N MET A 708 23.23 16.70 -17.54
CA MET A 708 23.62 17.51 -16.37
C MET A 708 24.86 18.36 -16.64
N ALA A 709 25.81 17.87 -17.44
CA ALA A 709 27.00 18.64 -17.80
C ALA A 709 26.62 19.89 -18.61
N MET A 710 25.70 19.74 -19.57
CA MET A 710 25.14 20.86 -20.32
C MET A 710 24.47 21.87 -19.38
N THR A 711 23.59 21.40 -18.49
CA THR A 711 22.87 22.27 -17.53
C THR A 711 23.84 23.02 -16.60
N GLU A 712 24.84 22.34 -16.03
CA GLU A 712 25.78 22.97 -15.11
C GLU A 712 26.80 23.89 -15.82
N CYS A 713 27.17 23.59 -17.07
CA CYS A 713 27.97 24.51 -17.88
C CYS A 713 27.17 25.78 -18.21
N LEU A 714 25.88 25.66 -18.51
CA LEU A 714 24.99 26.81 -18.70
C LEU A 714 24.91 27.68 -17.44
N ASP A 715 24.81 27.08 -16.24
CA ASP A 715 24.83 27.84 -14.99
C ASP A 715 26.12 28.66 -14.79
N ALA A 716 27.26 28.14 -15.26
CA ALA A 716 28.55 28.80 -15.15
C ALA A 716 28.77 29.90 -16.19
N MET A 717 28.27 29.70 -17.41
CA MET A 717 28.43 30.64 -18.52
C MET A 717 27.68 31.96 -18.21
N PRO A 718 28.20 33.14 -18.61
CA PRO A 718 27.43 34.39 -18.60
C PRO A 718 26.19 34.32 -19.50
N GLU A 719 25.12 35.05 -19.17
CA GLU A 719 23.88 35.06 -19.97
C GLU A 719 24.07 35.62 -21.39
N ASP A 720 24.99 36.57 -21.57
CA ASP A 720 25.36 37.18 -22.85
C ASP A 720 26.45 36.39 -23.62
N TYR A 721 26.83 35.21 -23.15
CA TYR A 721 27.83 34.39 -23.84
C TYR A 721 27.30 33.90 -25.19
N ALA A 722 27.96 34.31 -26.29
CA ALA A 722 27.47 34.13 -27.66
C ALA A 722 27.11 32.68 -28.06
N ARG A 723 27.79 31.68 -27.50
CA ARG A 723 27.60 30.25 -27.85
C ARG A 723 26.67 29.49 -26.91
N ARG A 724 26.05 30.19 -25.94
CA ARG A 724 25.11 29.61 -24.96
C ARG A 724 23.94 28.89 -25.66
N GLY A 725 23.47 29.43 -26.79
CA GLY A 725 22.40 28.86 -27.60
C GLY A 725 22.70 27.47 -28.16
N GLU A 726 23.95 27.16 -28.53
CA GLU A 726 24.34 25.84 -29.05
C GLU A 726 24.07 24.74 -28.01
N ILE A 727 24.40 25.00 -26.75
CA ILE A 727 24.19 24.06 -25.65
C ILE A 727 22.70 23.91 -25.34
N ILE A 728 21.93 25.00 -25.37
CA ILE A 728 20.47 24.94 -25.18
C ILE A 728 19.81 24.09 -26.28
N THR A 729 20.24 24.25 -27.54
CA THR A 729 19.74 23.42 -28.65
C THR A 729 20.04 21.94 -28.45
N LEU A 730 21.27 21.60 -28.06
CA LEU A 730 21.64 20.20 -27.77
C LEU A 730 20.90 19.63 -26.57
N LEU A 731 20.71 20.43 -25.51
CA LEU A 731 19.93 20.02 -24.35
C LEU A 731 18.49 19.72 -24.74
N ASN A 732 17.84 20.57 -25.55
CA ASN A 732 16.49 20.32 -26.05
C ASN A 732 16.42 19.03 -26.90
N LYS A 733 17.40 18.81 -27.79
CA LYS A 733 17.51 17.58 -28.59
C LYS A 733 17.58 16.34 -27.68
N ALA A 734 18.43 16.37 -26.66
CA ALA A 734 18.61 15.26 -25.72
C ALA A 734 17.38 15.02 -24.86
N MET A 735 16.80 16.07 -24.28
CA MET A 735 15.64 15.94 -23.40
C MET A 735 14.39 15.50 -24.14
N LYS A 736 14.24 15.86 -25.42
CA LYS A 736 13.16 15.31 -26.27
C LYS A 736 13.24 13.78 -26.36
N SER A 737 14.44 13.23 -26.53
CA SER A 737 14.66 11.78 -26.52
C SER A 737 14.49 11.19 -25.14
N VAL A 738 14.99 11.82 -24.08
CA VAL A 738 14.78 11.34 -22.69
C VAL A 738 13.28 11.18 -22.41
N VAL A 739 12.46 12.19 -22.70
CA VAL A 739 10.99 12.12 -22.49
C VAL A 739 10.35 11.04 -23.36
N LYS A 740 10.79 10.85 -24.61
CA LYS A 740 10.31 9.78 -25.50
C LYS A 740 10.48 8.38 -24.89
N TYR A 741 11.54 8.15 -24.12
CA TYR A 741 11.85 6.86 -23.49
C TYR A 741 11.40 6.76 -22.02
N GLN A 742 10.67 7.75 -21.50
CA GLN A 742 10.09 7.70 -20.16
C GLN A 742 9.04 6.59 -20.08
N ASP A 743 9.15 5.70 -19.08
CA ASP A 743 8.18 4.64 -18.90
C ASP A 743 6.80 5.23 -18.58
N LYS A 744 5.78 4.85 -19.38
CA LYS A 744 4.46 5.46 -19.28
C LYS A 744 3.76 5.14 -17.96
N LYS A 745 4.02 3.96 -17.40
CA LYS A 745 3.35 3.44 -16.18
C LYS A 745 3.94 4.05 -14.91
N THR A 746 5.27 4.11 -14.84
CA THR A 746 5.99 4.47 -13.62
C THR A 746 6.54 5.90 -13.63
N GLY A 747 6.70 6.51 -14.82
CA GLY A 747 7.28 7.84 -14.96
C GLY A 747 8.80 7.89 -14.93
N VAL A 748 9.48 6.76 -14.75
CA VAL A 748 10.95 6.69 -14.62
C VAL A 748 11.58 5.95 -15.81
N TRP A 749 12.90 5.73 -15.79
CA TRP A 749 13.65 5.15 -16.91
C TRP A 749 14.33 3.84 -16.54
N TYR A 750 14.53 3.00 -17.56
CA TYR A 750 15.31 1.77 -17.46
C TYR A 750 16.82 2.07 -17.53
N ASP A 751 17.65 1.21 -16.92
CA ASP A 751 19.11 1.35 -16.91
C ASP A 751 19.71 1.37 -18.33
N VAL A 752 19.24 0.47 -19.21
CA VAL A 752 19.61 0.47 -20.64
C VAL A 752 18.43 0.94 -21.47
N MET A 753 18.50 2.15 -22.03
CA MET A 753 17.32 2.84 -22.60
C MET A 753 16.89 2.30 -23.97
N ASP A 754 17.82 1.70 -24.72
CA ASP A 754 17.59 1.20 -26.07
C ASP A 754 17.27 -0.31 -26.13
N VAL A 755 17.07 -0.97 -24.98
CA VAL A 755 16.77 -2.40 -24.90
C VAL A 755 15.45 -2.67 -24.17
N LYS A 756 14.55 -3.39 -24.85
CA LYS A 756 13.31 -3.92 -24.26
C LYS A 756 13.49 -5.40 -23.93
N ASP A 757 13.92 -5.68 -22.70
CA ASP A 757 14.15 -7.03 -22.20
C ASP A 757 13.66 -7.11 -20.74
N PRO A 758 12.97 -8.18 -20.31
CA PRO A 758 12.47 -8.32 -18.95
C PRO A 758 13.56 -8.36 -17.86
N ARG A 759 14.83 -8.61 -18.23
CA ARG A 759 15.98 -8.52 -17.32
C ARG A 759 16.39 -7.07 -17.02
N ASN A 760 15.98 -6.13 -17.89
CA ASN A 760 16.22 -4.71 -17.67
C ASN A 760 15.40 -4.23 -16.46
N TYR A 761 15.82 -3.13 -15.87
CA TYR A 761 15.18 -2.62 -14.66
C TYR A 761 15.09 -1.10 -14.63
N LEU A 762 14.05 -0.60 -13.98
CA LEU A 762 13.91 0.82 -13.66
C LEU A 762 15.01 1.23 -12.67
N GLU A 763 15.78 2.25 -13.03
CA GLU A 763 17.02 2.64 -12.36
C GLU A 763 16.88 4.05 -11.78
N SER A 764 17.23 4.21 -10.51
CA SER A 764 16.91 5.43 -9.75
C SER A 764 17.89 6.57 -9.99
N THR A 765 19.15 6.28 -10.27
CA THR A 765 20.19 7.29 -10.46
C THR A 765 19.90 8.16 -11.68
N ALA A 766 19.78 7.55 -12.85
CA ALA A 766 19.52 8.22 -14.12
C ALA A 766 18.15 8.91 -14.08
N SER A 767 17.15 8.26 -13.48
CA SER A 767 15.83 8.88 -13.31
C SER A 767 15.90 10.16 -12.49
N SER A 768 16.71 10.19 -11.43
CA SER A 768 16.94 11.38 -10.61
C SER A 768 17.67 12.49 -11.39
N MET A 769 18.66 12.12 -12.21
CA MET A 769 19.36 13.08 -13.09
C MET A 769 18.44 13.70 -14.13
N PHE A 770 17.61 12.88 -14.78
CA PHE A 770 16.66 13.35 -15.78
C PHE A 770 15.58 14.23 -15.13
N ALA A 771 15.03 13.84 -13.98
CA ALA A 771 14.08 14.67 -13.24
C ALA A 771 14.69 16.03 -12.90
N TYR A 772 15.91 16.06 -12.36
CA TYR A 772 16.64 17.30 -12.07
C TYR A 772 16.78 18.19 -13.31
N VAL A 773 17.26 17.64 -14.43
CA VAL A 773 17.50 18.42 -15.65
C VAL A 773 16.20 18.92 -16.28
N LEU A 774 15.14 18.11 -16.30
CA LEU A 774 13.82 18.50 -16.78
C LEU A 774 13.26 19.68 -16.00
N LEU A 775 13.28 19.56 -14.66
CA LEU A 775 12.72 20.58 -13.76
C LEU A 775 13.55 21.86 -13.77
N LYS A 776 14.88 21.75 -13.68
CA LYS A 776 15.79 22.90 -13.71
C LYS A 776 15.81 23.57 -15.08
N GLY A 777 15.84 22.78 -16.15
CA GLY A 777 15.81 23.27 -17.52
C GLY A 777 14.57 24.12 -17.79
N TYR A 778 13.41 23.70 -17.29
CA TYR A 778 12.21 24.54 -17.34
C TYR A 778 12.35 25.81 -16.51
N ARG A 779 12.73 25.70 -15.22
CA ARG A 779 12.86 26.86 -14.31
C ARG A 779 13.82 27.92 -14.84
N LYS A 780 14.89 27.49 -15.52
CA LYS A 780 15.91 28.36 -16.10
C LYS A 780 15.57 28.85 -17.52
N GLY A 781 14.45 28.43 -18.10
CA GLY A 781 13.99 28.84 -19.43
C GLY A 781 14.69 28.14 -20.59
N TYR A 782 15.40 27.04 -20.33
CA TYR A 782 16.06 26.24 -21.37
C TYR A 782 15.12 25.24 -22.04
N LEU A 783 14.08 24.78 -21.34
CA LEU A 783 13.11 23.78 -21.80
C LEU A 783 11.68 24.31 -21.71
N GLY A 784 10.80 23.81 -22.59
CA GLY A 784 9.36 24.08 -22.59
C GLY A 784 8.60 23.45 -21.42
N LYS A 785 7.32 23.77 -21.30
CA LYS A 785 6.47 23.35 -20.18
C LYS A 785 6.21 21.84 -20.14
N GLU A 786 6.12 21.19 -21.29
CA GLU A 786 5.97 19.74 -21.43
C GLU A 786 7.10 18.96 -20.74
N TYR A 787 8.29 19.55 -20.64
CA TYR A 787 9.43 18.95 -19.94
C TYR A 787 9.28 19.08 -18.42
N GLN A 788 8.67 20.17 -17.92
CA GLN A 788 8.34 20.30 -16.50
C GLN A 788 7.36 19.19 -16.09
N GLU A 789 6.32 18.95 -16.89
CA GLU A 789 5.33 17.90 -16.63
C GLU A 789 5.98 16.51 -16.60
N ALA A 790 6.88 16.23 -17.55
CA ALA A 790 7.67 15.00 -17.55
C ALA A 790 8.58 14.90 -16.31
N GLY A 791 9.16 16.01 -15.86
CA GLY A 791 9.99 16.10 -14.65
C GLY A 791 9.20 15.85 -13.37
N ILE A 792 7.99 16.42 -13.24
CA ILE A 792 7.07 16.17 -12.12
C ILE A 792 6.70 14.68 -12.08
N LYS A 793 6.30 14.14 -13.24
CA LYS A 793 5.96 12.71 -13.37
C LYS A 793 7.13 11.81 -12.99
N ALA A 794 8.35 12.17 -13.38
CA ALA A 794 9.56 11.44 -13.01
C ALA A 794 9.81 11.49 -11.51
N TYR A 795 9.68 12.67 -10.89
CA TYR A 795 9.85 12.83 -9.46
C TYR A 795 8.85 12.01 -8.65
N GLU A 796 7.56 12.07 -8.99
CA GLU A 796 6.53 11.22 -8.38
C GLU A 796 6.83 9.74 -8.59
N GLY A 797 7.32 9.36 -9.77
CA GLY A 797 7.79 8.02 -10.08
C GLY A 797 8.94 7.57 -9.17
N ILE A 798 9.91 8.44 -8.89
CA ILE A 798 11.02 8.15 -7.97
C ILE A 798 10.50 7.94 -6.54
N LEU A 799 9.62 8.81 -6.06
CA LEU A 799 9.01 8.67 -4.73
C LEU A 799 8.27 7.34 -4.58
N ASN A 800 7.53 6.93 -5.61
CA ASN A 800 6.70 5.72 -5.57
C ASN A 800 7.49 4.42 -5.75
N ASN A 801 8.59 4.44 -6.51
CA ASN A 801 9.32 3.22 -6.89
C ASN A 801 10.66 3.06 -6.17
N PHE A 802 11.26 4.14 -5.70
CA PHE A 802 12.65 4.13 -5.22
C PHE A 802 12.83 4.67 -3.81
N ILE A 803 11.94 5.54 -3.30
CA ILE A 803 12.06 6.03 -1.93
C ILE A 803 11.47 5.03 -0.93
N LYS A 804 12.31 4.68 0.05
CA LYS A 804 11.93 3.83 1.19
C LYS A 804 12.13 4.60 2.48
N VAL A 805 11.14 4.60 3.35
CA VAL A 805 11.28 5.07 4.73
C VAL A 805 11.73 3.87 5.58
N ASN A 806 12.84 4.03 6.30
CA ASN A 806 13.41 3.00 7.15
C ASN A 806 12.76 2.98 8.54
N PRO A 807 12.90 1.88 9.31
CA PRO A 807 12.36 1.80 10.67
C PRO A 807 12.87 2.90 11.63
N ASP A 808 14.09 3.40 11.40
CA ASP A 808 14.69 4.51 12.17
C ASP A 808 14.26 5.90 11.66
N LYS A 809 13.25 5.96 10.77
CA LYS A 809 12.71 7.15 10.12
C LYS A 809 13.69 7.89 9.20
N THR A 810 14.85 7.33 8.88
CA THR A 810 15.64 7.79 7.73
C THR A 810 14.97 7.39 6.42
N ILE A 811 15.32 8.03 5.31
CA ILE A 811 14.92 7.59 3.97
C ILE A 811 16.10 7.04 3.18
N SER A 812 15.79 6.17 2.23
CA SER A 812 16.76 5.61 1.29
C SER A 812 16.29 5.76 -0.16
N LEU A 813 17.23 6.08 -1.05
CA LEU A 813 17.06 5.98 -2.49
C LEU A 813 17.49 4.58 -2.93
N THR A 814 16.54 3.74 -3.29
CA THR A 814 16.80 2.34 -3.64
C THR A 814 17.08 2.16 -5.13
N ARG A 815 17.53 0.97 -5.53
CA ARG A 815 17.69 0.57 -6.94
C ARG A 815 18.66 1.41 -7.78
N CYS A 816 19.75 1.87 -7.16
CA CYS A 816 20.81 2.58 -7.87
C CYS A 816 21.75 1.55 -8.53
N CYS A 817 22.11 1.73 -9.80
CA CYS A 817 23.21 0.99 -10.40
C CYS A 817 24.52 1.38 -9.70
N ALA A 818 25.26 0.43 -9.14
CA ALA A 818 26.46 0.73 -8.35
C ALA A 818 27.60 1.32 -9.19
N VAL A 819 27.80 0.75 -10.39
CA VAL A 819 28.89 1.10 -11.31
C VAL A 819 28.61 0.46 -12.67
N SER A 820 28.91 1.18 -13.75
CA SER A 820 29.09 0.60 -15.09
C SER A 820 30.22 1.36 -15.79
N GLY A 821 30.86 0.73 -16.77
CA GLY A 821 31.97 1.30 -17.53
C GLY A 821 32.33 0.43 -18.73
N LEU A 822 33.30 0.85 -19.52
CA LEU A 822 33.80 0.09 -20.67
C LEU A 822 35.30 -0.17 -20.51
N GLY A 823 35.78 -1.35 -20.92
CA GLY A 823 37.20 -1.70 -20.88
C GLY A 823 37.93 -1.42 -19.55
N PRO A 824 39.27 -1.29 -19.53
CA PRO A 824 40.12 -0.98 -20.69
C PRO A 824 40.58 -2.22 -21.48
N GLY A 825 40.82 -2.08 -22.78
CA GLY A 825 41.65 -3.02 -23.56
C GLY A 825 43.16 -2.79 -23.33
N PRO A 826 44.05 -3.49 -24.05
CA PRO A 826 45.49 -3.24 -23.99
C PRO A 826 45.84 -1.80 -24.39
N GLY A 827 46.82 -1.20 -23.73
CA GLY A 827 47.25 0.16 -24.02
C GLY A 827 48.45 0.59 -23.17
N PRO A 828 49.11 1.70 -23.52
CA PRO A 828 50.38 2.12 -22.91
C PRO A 828 50.27 2.42 -21.41
N TYR A 829 49.08 2.80 -20.94
CA TYR A 829 48.81 3.11 -19.54
C TYR A 829 48.06 1.98 -18.80
N VAL A 830 47.71 0.89 -19.50
CA VAL A 830 46.86 -0.17 -18.96
C VAL A 830 47.72 -1.29 -18.38
N LYS A 831 47.71 -1.42 -17.05
CA LYS A 831 48.42 -2.51 -16.36
C LYS A 831 47.77 -3.88 -16.58
N LYS A 832 46.44 -3.93 -16.60
CA LYS A 832 45.65 -5.14 -16.79
C LYS A 832 44.38 -4.82 -17.58
N PRO A 833 44.20 -5.37 -18.79
CA PRO A 833 42.95 -5.24 -19.53
C PRO A 833 41.76 -5.84 -18.77
N ASN A 834 40.57 -5.29 -18.98
CA ASN A 834 39.31 -5.77 -18.42
C ASN A 834 38.29 -6.00 -19.54
N TYR A 835 38.30 -7.22 -20.08
CA TYR A 835 37.39 -7.63 -21.15
C TYR A 835 35.96 -7.92 -20.68
N LYS A 836 35.70 -8.00 -19.37
CA LYS A 836 34.33 -8.19 -18.83
C LYS A 836 33.42 -7.02 -19.19
N ARG A 837 33.99 -5.81 -19.31
CA ARG A 837 33.27 -4.56 -19.59
C ARG A 837 33.15 -4.32 -21.09
N ASP A 838 32.42 -5.21 -21.75
CA ASP A 838 32.27 -5.23 -23.21
C ASP A 838 31.14 -4.31 -23.74
N GLY A 839 30.40 -3.67 -22.82
CA GLY A 839 29.30 -2.79 -23.18
C GLY A 839 28.08 -3.51 -23.74
N SER A 840 28.01 -4.83 -23.64
CA SER A 840 26.82 -5.62 -23.99
C SER A 840 25.71 -5.41 -22.96
N PHE A 841 24.47 -5.68 -23.36
CA PHE A 841 23.34 -5.70 -22.42
C PHE A 841 23.58 -6.64 -21.24
N ASN A 842 24.16 -7.83 -21.49
CA ASN A 842 24.51 -8.79 -20.44
C ASN A 842 25.51 -8.21 -19.43
N TYR A 843 26.47 -7.42 -19.90
CA TYR A 843 27.41 -6.74 -19.02
C TYR A 843 26.70 -5.72 -18.12
N TYR A 844 25.89 -4.81 -18.67
CA TYR A 844 25.17 -3.82 -17.86
C TYR A 844 24.26 -4.50 -16.82
N MET A 845 23.56 -5.58 -17.20
CA MET A 845 22.72 -6.34 -16.28
C MET A 845 23.51 -7.16 -15.25
N SER A 846 24.83 -7.31 -15.43
CA SER A 846 25.70 -8.01 -14.47
C SER A 846 26.22 -7.10 -13.34
N GLU A 847 26.08 -5.78 -13.48
CA GLU A 847 26.55 -4.84 -12.49
C GLU A 847 25.60 -4.76 -11.29
N PRO A 848 26.12 -4.55 -10.06
CA PRO A 848 25.29 -4.64 -8.88
C PRO A 848 24.34 -3.45 -8.74
N ILE A 849 23.16 -3.73 -8.18
CA ILE A 849 22.19 -2.72 -7.75
C ILE A 849 22.35 -2.53 -6.24
N ARG A 850 22.38 -1.29 -5.76
CA ARG A 850 22.46 -0.95 -4.34
C ARG A 850 21.63 0.27 -3.98
N ASP A 851 21.30 0.39 -2.70
CA ASP A 851 20.60 1.55 -2.16
C ASP A 851 21.62 2.63 -1.77
N ASN A 852 21.20 3.89 -1.80
CA ASN A 852 21.97 5.06 -1.37
C ASN A 852 23.34 5.16 -2.07
N ASP A 853 23.38 4.87 -3.37
CA ASP A 853 24.57 5.17 -4.14
C ASP A 853 24.69 6.69 -4.30
N ALA A 854 25.82 7.24 -3.88
CA ALA A 854 26.15 8.66 -3.97
C ALA A 854 25.93 9.27 -5.38
N LYS A 855 26.04 8.46 -6.44
CA LYS A 855 25.75 8.88 -7.83
C LYS A 855 24.29 9.25 -8.03
N GLY A 856 23.36 8.64 -7.29
CA GLY A 856 21.92 8.91 -7.34
C GLY A 856 21.43 9.83 -6.23
N VAL A 857 22.01 9.78 -5.04
CA VAL A 857 21.64 10.63 -3.89
C VAL A 857 21.74 12.11 -4.25
N GLY A 858 22.90 12.58 -4.75
CA GLY A 858 23.08 13.99 -5.13
C GLY A 858 22.04 14.47 -6.15
N PRO A 859 21.88 13.79 -7.31
CA PRO A 859 20.84 14.12 -8.27
C PRO A 859 19.42 14.10 -7.73
N PHE A 860 19.08 13.18 -6.81
CA PHE A 860 17.76 13.17 -6.21
C PHE A 860 17.53 14.34 -5.26
N ILE A 861 18.55 14.72 -4.48
CA ILE A 861 18.50 15.95 -3.66
C ILE A 861 18.25 17.15 -4.57
N TRP A 862 18.98 17.28 -5.67
CA TRP A 862 18.77 18.38 -6.61
C TRP A 862 17.38 18.37 -7.27
N ALA A 863 16.87 17.20 -7.69
CA ALA A 863 15.52 17.09 -8.22
C ALA A 863 14.46 17.50 -7.18
N SER A 864 14.65 17.11 -5.92
CA SER A 864 13.79 17.51 -4.79
C SER A 864 13.81 19.02 -4.58
N LEU A 865 14.99 19.64 -4.57
CA LEU A 865 15.15 21.09 -4.48
C LEU A 865 14.48 21.83 -5.64
N GLU A 866 14.53 21.29 -6.86
CA GLU A 866 13.85 21.87 -8.01
C GLU A 866 12.32 21.81 -7.88
N MET A 867 11.77 20.73 -7.31
CA MET A 867 10.34 20.66 -6.97
C MET A 867 9.96 21.68 -5.89
N GLU A 868 10.80 21.82 -4.87
CA GLU A 868 10.61 22.73 -3.73
C GLU A 868 10.66 24.20 -4.17
N MET A 869 11.69 24.60 -4.91
CA MET A 869 11.86 25.98 -5.42
C MET A 869 10.72 26.43 -6.34
N GLN A 870 10.07 25.49 -7.03
CA GLN A 870 8.95 25.77 -7.92
C GLN A 870 7.58 25.67 -7.24
N GLY A 871 7.52 25.32 -5.95
CA GLY A 871 6.27 25.16 -5.21
C GLY A 871 5.42 23.97 -5.71
N LEU A 872 6.06 22.93 -6.25
CA LEU A 872 5.40 21.78 -6.87
C LEU A 872 5.13 20.62 -5.90
N ASN A 873 5.63 20.70 -4.66
CA ASN A 873 5.34 19.73 -3.62
C ASN A 873 3.87 19.84 -3.17
N LYS A 874 3.05 18.84 -3.49
CA LYS A 874 1.66 18.74 -3.03
C LYS A 874 1.52 17.76 -1.86
#